data_AF-A0A933GA38-F1
#
_entry.id   AF-A0A933GA38-F1
#
_cell.length_a   1.000
_cell.length_b   1.000
_cell.length_c   1.000
_cell.angle_alpha   90.00
_cell.angle_beta   90.00
_cell.angle_gamma   90.00
#
_symmetry.space_group_name_H-M   'P 1'
#
loop_
_entity.id
_entity.type
_entity.pdbx_description
1 polymer ?
#
loop_
_entity_poly.entity_id
_entity_poly.type
_entity_poly.pdbx_seq_one_letter_code
_entity_poly.pdbx_strand_id
1 'polypeptide(L)'
;MMPLGRTVHYPHRSRRCVTSRGGGGCSLRFLNSVDYTVIAIYALILIGMGVWLQRRASQNLEAYFLAGRKLPWWALGVSGMLAFLDMTGTMIIVSFLYILGPRGIYIEFRGGAVLVLAFMMLWTGKWYRRSNCMTGAEWQVYRFGLGPDAKAARVISALSGILFTFGMLAYLIKGAGLFLSMFVPFTPLVCAVLMVGLTTVYTVTAGFLGVVYTDLFQSLIVLVSVIVISVMAALHVRDYTSQPRPPAVVAAATQPSGTEGAEDGAAATPAPAGPKRQPLGGLAALAYEVTGSKDWMSSAPHTYTWMPKGYEDYKYLFWFAFFYLFRNVLGGMTTGADPRYFGARNERECGLLTFFWTWLMTFRWPMMMGFAVLGVFLIKELFPDQSVLRDSQIAIKQHYVQRAQPGTRLDFEQAARVDEVVPQAEWDDILKRRHDAEPETIARLQKVLGAEWLPELRKLADQQELVGKIVPKHKWEDLLALLIQHGEQREPELTARLQKILGDRWDEKLNLVKYEGTVNPERILPAVILMMIPKGLRGLFVVSLVAAAMSTFAPTVNTAVAVFTRDIYQAFLRKKATNFELMGASYAFGLFLVAGGFAMAYTTTSINDIWDWIIMGLGTALFVPGLLRMYWWRFNGVGVVLGSAIGLGFAFLDRGLKTMGFFDWLNKHNTLVPWFKWNAIWEFMILTILCLGGCIIGTYLAGPTDRRVLEHFYKTTRPFGFWKPLHYTLSADQLKATKREHFYDIITVPFALMWQITLFILPMQAIIGAWDQFWVTLVIFLVSLGGVLVLWYPNLPPARDGVENGGDLELIRSFYEKPEAAGGTAPARAEALG
;
A
#
# COMPACT_ATOMS: atom_id res chain seq x y z
N MET A 1 -36.37 -5.06 -12.84
CA MET A 1 -36.92 -4.74 -11.51
C MET A 1 -37.42 -6.03 -10.88
N MET A 2 -36.68 -6.58 -9.91
CA MET A 2 -37.07 -7.75 -9.10
C MET A 2 -37.21 -7.27 -7.64
N PRO A 3 -38.10 -7.85 -6.82
CA PRO A 3 -38.45 -7.30 -5.52
C PRO A 3 -37.36 -7.64 -4.47
N LEU A 4 -36.48 -6.66 -4.18
CA LEU A 4 -35.47 -6.70 -3.10
C LEU A 4 -36.04 -6.31 -1.72
N GLY A 5 -37.31 -6.65 -1.45
CA GLY A 5 -38.10 -6.08 -0.35
C GLY A 5 -38.56 -7.06 0.73
N ARG A 6 -37.88 -8.19 0.94
CA ARG A 6 -38.15 -9.03 2.12
C ARG A 6 -36.90 -9.11 2.98
N THR A 7 -37.03 -8.62 4.20
CA THR A 7 -36.20 -8.96 5.36
C THR A 7 -35.90 -10.46 5.32
N VAL A 8 -34.66 -10.79 4.94
CA VAL A 8 -34.15 -12.14 5.14
C VAL A 8 -33.85 -12.26 6.63
N HIS A 9 -34.90 -12.53 7.42
CA HIS A 9 -34.69 -13.34 8.60
C HIS A 9 -34.03 -14.62 8.11
N TYR A 10 -32.74 -14.80 8.40
CA TYR A 10 -32.12 -16.11 8.26
C TYR A 10 -32.95 -17.06 9.12
N PRO A 11 -33.68 -18.03 8.54
CA PRO A 11 -34.40 -18.96 9.35
C PRO A 11 -33.36 -19.80 10.09
N HIS A 12 -33.47 -19.87 11.42
CA HIS A 12 -32.97 -21.01 12.20
C HIS A 12 -33.62 -22.28 11.65
N ARG A 13 -33.10 -22.79 10.52
CA ARG A 13 -33.36 -24.13 10.02
C ARG A 13 -32.04 -24.85 10.08
N SER A 14 -31.92 -25.69 11.09
CA SER A 14 -31.06 -26.87 11.09
C SER A 14 -31.24 -27.61 9.76
N ARG A 15 -30.42 -27.28 8.76
CA ARG A 15 -30.34 -28.08 7.55
C ARG A 15 -29.63 -29.36 7.95
N ARG A 16 -30.39 -30.43 8.07
CA ARG A 16 -29.86 -31.79 8.24
C ARG A 16 -28.78 -32.01 7.18
N CYS A 17 -27.57 -32.30 7.62
CA CYS A 17 -26.60 -33.03 6.82
C CYS A 17 -27.29 -34.29 6.31
N VAL A 18 -27.46 -34.39 4.98
CA VAL A 18 -27.71 -35.69 4.36
C VAL A 18 -26.38 -36.43 4.50
N THR A 19 -26.32 -37.37 5.43
CA THR A 19 -25.21 -38.29 5.59
C THR A 19 -25.17 -39.21 4.37
N SER A 20 -24.33 -38.88 3.38
CA SER A 20 -23.87 -39.92 2.46
C SER A 20 -22.94 -40.83 3.26
N ARG A 21 -23.35 -42.09 3.44
CA ARG A 21 -22.49 -43.15 3.96
C ARG A 21 -21.22 -43.21 3.12
N GLY A 22 -20.10 -42.74 3.69
CA GLY A 22 -18.80 -42.69 3.03
C GLY A 22 -18.09 -41.34 3.23
N GLY A 23 -17.51 -41.13 4.41
CA GLY A 23 -16.28 -40.35 4.68
C GLY A 23 -15.95 -39.08 3.88
N GLY A 24 -16.92 -38.26 3.49
CA GLY A 24 -16.68 -36.96 2.85
C GLY A 24 -17.61 -35.91 3.44
N GLY A 25 -17.16 -35.20 4.47
CA GLY A 25 -17.90 -34.10 5.06
C GLY A 25 -18.24 -33.06 3.98
N CYS A 26 -19.52 -32.68 3.89
CA CYS A 26 -19.99 -31.60 3.02
C CYS A 26 -19.45 -30.28 3.58
N SER A 27 -18.21 -29.98 3.20
CA SER A 27 -17.46 -28.82 3.61
C SER A 27 -17.89 -27.62 2.76
N LEU A 28 -18.50 -26.62 3.40
CA LEU A 28 -18.77 -25.29 2.84
C LEU A 28 -17.48 -24.45 2.66
N ARG A 29 -16.28 -25.06 2.77
CA ARG A 29 -14.98 -24.36 2.82
C ARG A 29 -14.56 -23.71 1.50
N PHE A 30 -15.14 -24.09 0.37
CA PHE A 30 -14.67 -23.65 -0.95
C PHE A 30 -15.80 -23.11 -1.83
N LEU A 31 -15.40 -22.37 -2.87
CA LEU A 31 -16.29 -21.84 -3.90
C LEU A 31 -17.18 -22.94 -4.51
N ASN A 32 -18.40 -22.58 -4.94
CA ASN A 32 -19.30 -23.55 -5.58
C ASN A 32 -18.89 -23.77 -7.05
N SER A 33 -19.40 -24.82 -7.71
CA SER A 33 -19.08 -25.11 -9.12
C SER A 33 -19.33 -23.92 -10.06
N VAL A 34 -20.40 -23.16 -9.83
CA VAL A 34 -20.71 -21.94 -10.60
C VAL A 34 -19.61 -20.88 -10.43
N ASP A 35 -19.12 -20.68 -9.20
CA ASP A 35 -18.07 -19.70 -8.91
C ASP A 35 -16.76 -20.09 -9.62
N TYR A 36 -16.42 -21.38 -9.64
CA TYR A 36 -15.27 -21.89 -10.39
C TYR A 36 -15.43 -21.72 -11.90
N THR A 37 -16.63 -21.94 -12.45
CA THR A 37 -16.90 -21.70 -13.88
C THR A 37 -16.66 -20.24 -14.25
N VAL A 38 -17.08 -19.29 -13.40
CA VAL A 38 -16.82 -17.85 -13.62
C VAL A 38 -15.32 -17.55 -13.65
N ILE A 39 -14.54 -18.12 -12.73
CA ILE A 39 -13.08 -17.96 -12.69
C ILE A 39 -12.42 -18.56 -13.95
N ALA A 40 -12.86 -19.74 -14.39
CA ALA A 40 -12.32 -20.39 -15.58
C ALA A 40 -12.62 -19.59 -16.87
N ILE A 41 -13.85 -19.09 -17.02
CA ILE A 41 -14.23 -18.23 -18.16
C ILE A 41 -13.39 -16.96 -18.19
N TYR A 42 -13.20 -16.30 -17.04
CA TYR A 42 -12.34 -15.12 -16.94
C TYR A 42 -10.90 -15.41 -17.38
N ALA A 43 -10.30 -16.50 -16.91
CA ALA A 43 -8.94 -16.88 -17.29
C ALA A 43 -8.82 -17.14 -18.80
N LEU A 44 -9.80 -17.81 -19.41
CA LEU A 44 -9.84 -18.07 -20.86
C LEU A 44 -9.95 -16.77 -21.67
N ILE A 45 -10.80 -15.83 -21.24
CA ILE A 45 -10.93 -14.52 -21.89
C ILE A 45 -9.61 -13.77 -21.85
N LEU A 46 -8.92 -13.74 -20.70
CA LEU A 46 -7.63 -13.06 -20.58
C LEU A 46 -6.56 -13.67 -21.48
N ILE A 47 -6.44 -14.99 -21.51
CA ILE A 47 -5.47 -15.67 -22.38
C ILE A 47 -5.79 -15.36 -23.85
N GLY A 48 -7.08 -15.41 -24.23
CA GLY A 48 -7.55 -15.07 -25.57
C GLY A 48 -7.22 -13.63 -25.97
N MET A 49 -7.45 -12.66 -25.07
CA MET A 49 -7.09 -11.25 -25.27
C MET A 49 -5.58 -11.07 -25.43
N GLY A 50 -4.77 -11.74 -24.61
CA GLY A 50 -3.31 -11.68 -24.68
C GLY A 50 -2.77 -12.16 -26.03
N VAL A 51 -3.22 -13.32 -26.50
CA VAL A 51 -2.83 -13.88 -27.81
C VAL A 51 -3.30 -12.98 -28.97
N TRP A 52 -4.50 -12.43 -28.88
CA TRP A 52 -5.03 -11.52 -29.90
C TRP A 52 -4.21 -10.22 -30.02
N LEU A 53 -3.80 -9.63 -28.89
CA LEU A 53 -3.05 -8.37 -28.85
C LEU A 53 -1.56 -8.54 -29.19
N GLN A 54 -0.99 -9.73 -28.99
CA GLN A 54 0.42 -10.03 -29.27
C GLN A 54 0.86 -9.62 -30.69
N ARG A 55 0.00 -9.86 -31.70
CA ARG A 55 0.30 -9.53 -33.11
C ARG A 55 0.44 -8.01 -33.35
N ARG A 56 -0.23 -7.19 -32.52
CA ARG A 56 -0.16 -5.72 -32.59
C ARG A 56 0.99 -5.15 -31.76
N ALA A 57 1.29 -5.76 -30.62
CA ALA A 57 2.35 -5.31 -29.72
C ALA A 57 3.77 -5.58 -30.24
N SER A 58 3.96 -6.67 -31.00
CA SER A 58 5.28 -7.14 -31.44
C SER A 58 5.89 -6.38 -32.65
N GLN A 59 5.31 -5.27 -33.09
CA GLN A 59 5.79 -4.57 -34.29
C GLN A 59 7.12 -3.83 -34.08
N ASN A 60 7.29 -3.14 -32.94
CA ASN A 60 8.53 -2.46 -32.54
C ASN A 60 8.50 -2.14 -31.03
N LEU A 61 9.64 -1.71 -30.46
CA LEU A 61 9.77 -1.44 -29.02
C LEU A 61 8.85 -0.33 -28.51
N GLU A 62 8.59 0.71 -29.30
CA GLU A 62 7.70 1.81 -28.92
C GLU A 62 6.22 1.35 -28.89
N ALA A 63 5.82 0.49 -29.83
CA ALA A 63 4.52 -0.16 -29.82
C ALA A 63 4.38 -1.10 -28.61
N TYR A 64 5.45 -1.83 -28.27
CA TYR A 64 5.46 -2.76 -27.15
C TYR A 64 5.42 -2.05 -25.79
N PHE A 65 6.22 -1.00 -25.58
CA PHE A 65 6.32 -0.31 -24.28
C PHE A 65 5.42 0.90 -24.11
N LEU A 66 5.09 1.63 -25.19
CA LEU A 66 4.34 2.89 -25.15
C LEU A 66 3.01 2.83 -25.93
N ALA A 67 2.63 1.66 -26.44
CA ALA A 67 1.43 1.49 -27.26
C ALA A 67 1.38 2.46 -28.47
N GLY A 68 2.55 2.85 -28.98
CA GLY A 68 2.69 3.81 -30.08
C GLY A 68 2.12 5.20 -29.81
N ARG A 69 1.92 5.57 -28.54
CA ARG A 69 1.39 6.88 -28.09
C ARG A 69 0.03 7.27 -28.67
N LYS A 70 -0.78 6.27 -29.04
CA LYS A 70 -2.10 6.47 -29.68
C LYS A 70 -3.27 6.27 -28.74
N LEU A 71 -3.04 5.79 -27.52
CA LEU A 71 -4.09 5.52 -26.56
C LEU A 71 -4.75 6.82 -26.09
N PRO A 72 -6.08 6.86 -25.95
CA PRO A 72 -6.76 8.03 -25.42
C PRO A 72 -6.51 8.16 -23.91
N TRP A 73 -6.45 9.41 -23.43
CA TRP A 73 -6.17 9.72 -22.02
C TRP A 73 -7.12 9.03 -21.02
N TRP A 74 -8.39 8.84 -21.36
CA TRP A 74 -9.36 8.17 -20.46
C TRP A 74 -9.01 6.68 -20.27
N ALA A 75 -8.51 6.00 -21.31
CA ALA A 75 -8.16 4.59 -21.24
C ALA A 75 -6.89 4.39 -20.40
N LEU A 76 -5.92 5.28 -20.58
CA LEU A 76 -4.74 5.35 -19.73
C LEU A 76 -5.13 5.62 -18.26
N GLY A 77 -6.20 6.37 -18.02
CA GLY A 77 -6.68 6.71 -16.67
C GLY A 77 -7.35 5.53 -15.96
N VAL A 78 -8.15 4.75 -16.69
CA VAL A 78 -8.71 3.50 -16.17
C VAL A 78 -7.60 2.49 -15.84
N SER A 79 -6.61 2.34 -16.74
CA SER A 79 -5.45 1.49 -16.47
C SER A 79 -4.62 1.99 -15.28
N GLY A 80 -4.44 3.30 -15.15
CA GLY A 80 -3.77 3.91 -13.99
C GLY A 80 -4.51 3.59 -12.69
N MET A 81 -5.84 3.68 -12.71
CA MET A 81 -6.68 3.38 -11.55
C MET A 81 -6.50 1.93 -11.09
N LEU A 82 -6.62 0.98 -12.01
CA LEU A 82 -6.47 -0.43 -11.70
C LEU A 82 -5.07 -0.82 -11.25
N ALA A 83 -4.03 -0.20 -11.80
CA ALA A 83 -2.66 -0.50 -11.39
C ALA A 83 -2.37 -0.13 -9.93
N PHE A 84 -3.16 0.78 -9.36
CA PHE A 84 -3.07 1.19 -7.95
C PHE A 84 -4.14 0.52 -7.07
N LEU A 85 -5.01 -0.31 -7.65
CA LEU A 85 -5.99 -1.11 -6.94
C LEU A 85 -5.49 -2.55 -6.91
N ASP A 86 -4.67 -2.88 -5.90
CA ASP A 86 -4.10 -4.21 -5.70
C ASP A 86 -4.84 -4.98 -4.60
N MET A 87 -4.78 -6.31 -4.65
CA MET A 87 -5.43 -7.20 -3.69
C MET A 87 -4.85 -7.07 -2.27
N THR A 88 -3.51 -7.03 -2.15
CA THR A 88 -2.81 -6.99 -0.85
C THR A 88 -3.11 -5.69 -0.11
N GLY A 89 -2.99 -4.55 -0.78
CA GLY A 89 -3.29 -3.24 -0.23
C GLY A 89 -4.77 -3.12 0.11
N THR A 90 -5.65 -3.69 -0.71
CA THR A 90 -7.10 -3.73 -0.42
C THR A 90 -7.41 -4.47 0.88
N MET A 91 -6.76 -5.60 1.15
CA MET A 91 -6.90 -6.35 2.41
C MET A 91 -6.42 -5.54 3.62
N ILE A 92 -5.27 -4.87 3.51
CA ILE A 92 -4.70 -4.02 4.57
C ILE A 92 -5.61 -2.81 4.85
N ILE A 93 -6.09 -2.13 3.81
CA ILE A 93 -6.98 -0.97 3.97
C ILE A 93 -8.28 -1.39 4.66
N VAL A 94 -8.91 -2.49 4.23
CA VAL A 94 -10.12 -3.01 4.87
C VAL A 94 -9.86 -3.37 6.33
N SER A 95 -8.68 -3.88 6.65
CA SER A 95 -8.26 -4.17 8.03
C SER A 95 -8.27 -2.91 8.90
N PHE A 96 -7.65 -1.82 8.44
CA PHE A 96 -7.60 -0.58 9.21
C PHE A 96 -8.95 0.13 9.26
N LEU A 97 -9.75 0.09 8.19
CA LEU A 97 -11.12 0.60 8.19
C LEU A 97 -12.02 -0.22 9.12
N TYR A 98 -11.82 -1.53 9.23
CA TYR A 98 -12.53 -2.37 10.20
C TYR A 98 -12.19 -1.97 11.64
N ILE A 99 -10.92 -1.72 11.96
CA ILE A 99 -10.51 -1.33 13.33
C ILE A 99 -10.95 0.11 13.68
N LEU A 100 -10.75 1.07 12.78
CA LEU A 100 -10.81 2.51 13.10
C LEU A 100 -11.97 3.26 12.42
N GLY A 101 -12.70 2.60 11.53
CA GLY A 101 -13.65 3.24 10.62
C GLY A 101 -12.95 4.14 9.61
N PRO A 102 -13.57 5.26 9.16
CA PRO A 102 -13.00 6.12 8.12
C PRO A 102 -11.61 6.69 8.46
N ARG A 103 -11.25 6.82 9.74
CA ARG A 103 -9.90 7.24 10.17
C ARG A 103 -8.78 6.30 9.77
N GLY A 104 -9.09 5.04 9.42
CA GLY A 104 -8.11 4.09 8.91
C GLY A 104 -7.36 4.62 7.68
N ILE A 105 -7.96 5.52 6.89
CA ILE A 105 -7.31 6.16 5.72
C ILE A 105 -6.01 6.88 6.05
N TYR A 106 -5.86 7.39 7.28
CA TYR A 106 -4.65 8.12 7.66
C TYR A 106 -3.45 7.20 7.88
N ILE A 107 -3.69 5.91 8.18
CA ILE A 107 -2.63 4.90 8.20
C ILE A 107 -2.12 4.64 6.78
N GLU A 108 -3.01 4.71 5.79
CA GLU A 108 -2.69 4.51 4.37
C GLU A 108 -1.83 5.63 3.77
N PHE A 109 -1.69 6.76 4.46
CA PHE A 109 -0.71 7.76 4.06
C PHE A 109 0.70 7.15 4.08
N ARG A 110 0.96 6.13 4.90
CA ARG A 110 2.20 5.33 4.83
C ARG A 110 2.46 4.77 3.44
N GLY A 111 1.43 4.25 2.77
CA GLY A 111 1.49 3.73 1.42
C GLY A 111 1.30 4.77 0.32
N GLY A 112 1.20 6.05 0.68
CA GLY A 112 1.00 7.16 -0.24
C GLY A 112 -0.44 7.64 -0.37
N ALA A 113 -1.43 6.81 -0.03
CA ALA A 113 -2.87 7.04 -0.29
C ALA A 113 -3.15 7.67 -1.67
N VAL A 114 -2.30 7.35 -2.66
CA VAL A 114 -2.38 7.86 -4.02
C VAL A 114 -2.24 9.41 -4.12
N LEU A 115 -1.84 10.11 -3.04
CA LEU A 115 -1.69 11.58 -2.99
C LEU A 115 -0.66 12.13 -3.99
N VAL A 116 0.21 11.24 -4.47
CA VAL A 116 1.12 11.45 -5.59
C VAL A 116 0.43 11.97 -6.86
N LEU A 117 -0.84 11.60 -7.09
CA LEU A 117 -1.58 11.99 -8.29
C LEU A 117 -1.82 13.50 -8.37
N ALA A 118 -1.92 14.20 -7.24
CA ALA A 118 -2.00 15.66 -7.26
C ALA A 118 -0.79 16.27 -7.99
N PHE A 119 0.42 15.76 -7.75
CA PHE A 119 1.65 16.26 -8.36
C PHE A 119 1.80 15.81 -9.82
N MET A 120 1.37 14.58 -10.12
CA MET A 120 1.34 14.07 -11.49
C MET A 120 0.36 14.84 -12.39
N MET A 121 -0.78 15.25 -11.83
CA MET A 121 -1.78 16.08 -12.51
C MET A 121 -1.26 17.50 -12.75
N LEU A 122 -0.63 18.09 -11.72
CA LEU A 122 -0.23 19.48 -11.74
C LEU A 122 1.02 19.73 -12.58
N TRP A 123 2.09 18.94 -12.47
CA TRP A 123 3.29 19.19 -13.29
C TRP A 123 4.13 17.99 -13.67
N THR A 124 4.25 16.96 -12.82
CA THR A 124 5.27 15.93 -13.11
C THR A 124 4.89 15.12 -14.35
N GLY A 125 3.61 14.79 -14.56
CA GLY A 125 3.15 14.13 -15.79
C GLY A 125 3.49 14.94 -17.06
N LYS A 126 3.34 16.28 -17.00
CA LYS A 126 3.72 17.19 -18.10
C LYS A 126 5.22 17.15 -18.36
N TRP A 127 6.04 17.23 -17.31
CA TRP A 127 7.48 17.13 -17.43
C TRP A 127 7.87 15.82 -18.09
N TYR A 128 7.32 14.70 -17.61
CA TYR A 128 7.60 13.37 -18.13
C TYR A 128 7.30 13.23 -19.63
N ARG A 129 6.15 13.75 -20.05
CA ARG A 129 5.76 13.77 -21.46
C ARG A 129 6.65 14.66 -22.34
N ARG A 130 7.13 15.80 -21.82
CA ARG A 130 7.98 16.78 -22.55
C ARG A 130 9.34 16.23 -22.98
N SER A 131 9.91 15.25 -22.26
CA SER A 131 11.25 14.71 -22.59
C SER A 131 11.30 13.74 -23.76
N ASN A 132 10.15 13.22 -24.18
CA ASN A 132 10.05 12.15 -25.15
C ASN A 132 10.79 10.83 -24.79
N CYS A 133 11.29 10.67 -23.56
CA CYS A 133 11.99 9.46 -23.10
C CYS A 133 11.05 8.24 -23.05
N MET A 134 11.62 7.03 -23.05
CA MET A 134 10.84 5.79 -22.87
C MET A 134 10.85 5.28 -21.43
N THR A 135 11.91 5.57 -20.67
CA THR A 135 12.08 5.07 -19.30
C THR A 135 12.53 6.16 -18.33
N GLY A 136 12.27 5.95 -17.04
CA GLY A 136 12.75 6.83 -15.98
C GLY A 136 14.27 6.87 -15.83
N ALA A 137 14.98 5.81 -16.25
CA ALA A 137 16.44 5.77 -16.22
C ALA A 137 17.07 6.48 -17.42
N GLU A 138 16.48 6.38 -18.62
CA GLU A 138 16.90 7.15 -19.81
C GLU A 138 16.84 8.66 -19.56
N TRP A 139 15.94 9.09 -18.68
CA TRP A 139 15.85 10.46 -18.20
C TRP A 139 17.16 11.01 -17.62
N GLN A 140 18.01 10.17 -17.03
CA GLN A 140 19.28 10.62 -16.48
C GLN A 140 20.22 11.12 -17.59
N VAL A 141 20.20 10.48 -18.75
CA VAL A 141 20.96 10.93 -19.92
C VAL A 141 20.33 12.18 -20.54
N TYR A 142 19.01 12.25 -20.55
CA TYR A 142 18.30 13.45 -21.01
C TYR A 142 18.65 14.69 -20.14
N ARG A 143 18.78 14.51 -18.82
CA ARG A 143 19.10 15.60 -17.90
C ARG A 143 20.59 15.90 -17.73
N PHE A 144 21.46 14.89 -17.81
CA PHE A 144 22.89 15.03 -17.50
C PHE A 144 23.81 14.82 -18.71
N GLY A 145 23.28 14.45 -19.87
CA GLY A 145 24.03 14.28 -21.11
C GLY A 145 24.57 12.86 -21.30
N LEU A 146 25.61 12.71 -22.12
CA LEU A 146 26.18 11.40 -22.49
C LEU A 146 27.57 11.13 -21.89
N GLY A 147 27.97 11.97 -20.93
CA GLY A 147 29.19 11.81 -20.16
C GLY A 147 29.24 10.50 -19.35
N PRO A 148 30.42 10.10 -18.85
CA PRO A 148 30.57 8.91 -18.03
C PRO A 148 29.74 8.98 -16.74
N ASP A 149 29.62 10.16 -16.15
CA ASP A 149 28.79 10.43 -14.96
C ASP A 149 27.29 10.23 -15.24
N ALA A 150 26.79 10.74 -16.36
CA ALA A 150 25.39 10.59 -16.76
C ALA A 150 25.04 9.14 -17.11
N LYS A 151 25.96 8.41 -17.76
CA LYS A 151 25.83 6.97 -18.02
C LYS A 151 25.81 6.16 -16.73
N ALA A 152 26.68 6.49 -15.77
CA ALA A 152 26.66 5.86 -14.45
C ALA A 152 25.35 6.17 -13.71
N ALA A 153 24.86 7.42 -13.78
CA ALA A 153 23.56 7.82 -13.22
C ALA A 153 22.39 7.03 -13.83
N ARG A 154 22.41 6.78 -15.14
CA ARG A 154 21.43 5.91 -15.83
C ARG A 154 21.45 4.50 -15.27
N VAL A 155 22.63 3.90 -15.15
CA VAL A 155 22.79 2.51 -14.66
C VAL A 155 22.33 2.38 -13.21
N ILE A 156 22.80 3.25 -12.31
CA ILE A 156 22.41 3.14 -10.89
C ILE A 156 20.91 3.38 -10.70
N SER A 157 20.29 4.27 -11.49
CA SER A 157 18.84 4.49 -11.45
C SER A 157 18.07 3.26 -11.97
N ALA A 158 18.56 2.64 -13.04
CA ALA A 158 17.99 1.40 -13.58
C ALA A 158 18.07 0.26 -12.56
N LEU A 159 19.24 0.06 -11.94
CA LEU A 159 19.45 -0.94 -10.89
C LEU A 159 18.56 -0.68 -9.67
N SER A 160 18.48 0.57 -9.22
CA SER A 160 17.61 0.96 -8.09
C SER A 160 16.14 0.66 -8.38
N GLY A 161 15.66 0.98 -9.60
CA GLY A 161 14.30 0.66 -10.03
C GLY A 161 14.02 -0.84 -10.13
N ILE A 162 14.98 -1.63 -10.63
CA ILE A 162 14.88 -3.09 -10.68
C ILE A 162 14.86 -3.70 -9.28
N LEU A 163 15.71 -3.22 -8.36
CA LEU A 163 15.71 -3.65 -6.95
C LEU A 163 14.38 -3.35 -6.26
N PHE A 164 13.84 -2.14 -6.46
CA PHE A 164 12.51 -1.78 -5.98
C PHE A 164 11.44 -2.72 -6.54
N THR A 165 11.56 -3.11 -7.82
CA THR A 165 10.64 -4.05 -8.47
C THR A 165 10.67 -5.43 -7.81
N PHE A 166 11.85 -5.99 -7.49
CA PHE A 166 11.93 -7.28 -6.78
C PHE A 166 11.15 -7.25 -5.46
N GLY A 167 11.32 -6.18 -4.69
CA GLY A 167 10.54 -5.98 -3.48
C GLY A 167 9.04 -5.91 -3.75
N MET A 168 8.62 -5.10 -4.72
CA MET A 168 7.20 -4.98 -5.08
C MET A 168 6.60 -6.31 -5.51
N LEU A 169 7.33 -7.11 -6.30
CA LEU A 169 6.91 -8.46 -6.68
C LEU A 169 6.80 -9.37 -5.47
N ALA A 170 7.75 -9.34 -4.53
CA ALA A 170 7.68 -10.12 -3.31
C ALA A 170 6.43 -9.78 -2.46
N TYR A 171 6.11 -8.49 -2.33
CA TYR A 171 4.90 -7.99 -1.68
C TYR A 171 3.63 -8.51 -2.37
N LEU A 172 3.54 -8.39 -3.70
CA LEU A 172 2.38 -8.84 -4.47
C LEU A 172 2.20 -10.36 -4.41
N ILE A 173 3.29 -11.12 -4.54
CA ILE A 173 3.30 -12.59 -4.48
C ILE A 173 2.79 -13.08 -3.12
N LYS A 174 3.32 -12.52 -2.03
CA LYS A 174 2.96 -12.95 -0.68
C LYS A 174 1.50 -12.65 -0.35
N GLY A 175 1.02 -11.45 -0.64
CA GLY A 175 -0.37 -11.09 -0.37
C GLY A 175 -1.36 -11.84 -1.26
N ALA A 176 -1.05 -12.03 -2.54
CA ALA A 176 -1.90 -12.82 -3.44
C ALA A 176 -2.00 -14.29 -3.01
N GLY A 177 -0.88 -14.91 -2.64
CA GLY A 177 -0.84 -16.30 -2.18
C GLY A 177 -1.71 -16.52 -0.94
N LEU A 178 -1.52 -15.68 0.09
CA LEU A 178 -2.29 -15.75 1.33
C LEU A 178 -3.78 -15.56 1.08
N PHE A 179 -4.15 -14.54 0.29
CA PHE A 179 -5.56 -14.28 0.00
C PHE A 179 -6.22 -15.42 -0.77
N LEU A 180 -5.62 -15.86 -1.89
CA LEU A 180 -6.25 -16.83 -2.77
C LEU A 180 -6.41 -18.20 -2.09
N SER A 181 -5.46 -18.59 -1.21
CA SER A 181 -5.54 -19.82 -0.41
C SER A 181 -6.77 -19.91 0.50
N MET A 182 -7.46 -18.79 0.75
CA MET A 182 -8.72 -18.81 1.51
C MET A 182 -9.93 -19.23 0.68
N PHE A 183 -9.83 -19.19 -0.66
CA PHE A 183 -10.94 -19.51 -1.57
C PHE A 183 -10.78 -20.84 -2.29
N VAL A 184 -9.54 -21.31 -2.45
CA VAL A 184 -9.20 -22.53 -3.18
C VAL A 184 -8.43 -23.50 -2.28
N PRO A 185 -8.58 -24.82 -2.47
CA PRO A 185 -7.95 -25.86 -1.63
C PRO A 185 -6.46 -26.05 -1.94
N PHE A 186 -5.71 -24.97 -2.11
CA PHE A 186 -4.30 -24.99 -2.44
C PHE A 186 -3.50 -24.15 -1.46
N THR A 187 -2.22 -24.52 -1.28
CA THR A 187 -1.32 -23.75 -0.42
C THR A 187 -1.08 -22.36 -0.99
N PRO A 188 -0.76 -21.35 -0.15
CA PRO A 188 -0.45 -19.99 -0.60
C PRO A 188 0.58 -19.94 -1.73
N LEU A 189 1.59 -20.82 -1.68
CA LEU A 189 2.62 -20.92 -2.71
C LEU A 189 2.06 -21.34 -4.06
N VAL A 190 1.24 -22.40 -4.12
CA VAL A 190 0.64 -22.88 -5.38
C VAL A 190 -0.28 -21.82 -5.96
N CYS A 191 -1.10 -21.18 -5.13
CA CYS A 191 -1.94 -20.06 -5.51
C CYS A 191 -1.14 -18.92 -6.15
N ALA A 192 -0.04 -18.51 -5.50
CA ALA A 192 0.82 -17.46 -6.00
C ALA A 192 1.47 -17.86 -7.34
N VAL A 193 1.97 -19.09 -7.46
CA VAL A 193 2.56 -19.61 -8.72
C VAL A 193 1.54 -19.62 -9.85
N LEU A 194 0.31 -20.08 -9.61
CA LEU A 194 -0.74 -20.10 -10.63
C LEU A 194 -1.10 -18.69 -11.10
N MET A 195 -1.32 -17.76 -10.16
CA MET A 195 -1.67 -16.37 -10.49
C MET A 195 -0.53 -15.68 -11.24
N VAL A 196 0.69 -15.76 -10.72
CA VAL A 196 1.86 -15.12 -11.31
C VAL A 196 2.22 -15.74 -12.65
N GLY A 197 2.13 -17.07 -12.77
CA GLY A 197 2.35 -17.77 -14.03
C GLY A 197 1.38 -17.30 -15.11
N LEU A 198 0.08 -17.29 -14.81
CA LEU A 198 -0.95 -16.76 -15.71
C LEU A 198 -0.66 -15.30 -16.09
N THR A 199 -0.31 -14.46 -15.11
CA THR A 199 -0.04 -13.04 -15.33
C THR A 199 1.17 -12.82 -16.21
N THR A 200 2.24 -13.57 -15.95
CA THR A 200 3.50 -13.48 -16.70
C THR A 200 3.27 -13.87 -18.16
N VAL A 201 2.54 -14.97 -18.41
CA VAL A 201 2.27 -15.44 -19.78
C VAL A 201 1.58 -14.37 -20.63
N TYR A 202 0.50 -13.75 -20.14
CA TYR A 202 -0.21 -12.74 -20.94
C TYR A 202 0.53 -11.39 -20.98
N THR A 203 1.18 -10.98 -19.88
CA THR A 203 1.87 -9.67 -19.80
C THR A 203 3.06 -9.64 -20.75
N VAL A 204 3.87 -10.70 -20.70
CA VAL A 204 5.07 -10.84 -21.53
C VAL A 204 4.70 -10.95 -23.01
N THR A 205 3.57 -11.57 -23.35
CA THR A 205 3.15 -11.71 -24.75
C THR A 205 2.46 -10.46 -25.32
N ALA A 206 1.72 -9.70 -24.52
CA ALA A 206 0.86 -8.63 -25.00
C ALA A 206 1.44 -7.19 -24.85
N GLY A 207 2.53 -7.01 -24.08
CA GLY A 207 3.18 -5.72 -23.86
C GLY A 207 2.26 -4.68 -23.20
N PHE A 208 2.67 -3.41 -23.19
CA PHE A 208 1.92 -2.31 -22.54
C PHE A 208 0.53 -2.09 -23.16
N LEU A 209 0.40 -2.25 -24.48
CA LEU A 209 -0.90 -2.22 -25.16
C LEU A 209 -1.84 -3.30 -24.58
N GLY A 210 -1.33 -4.53 -24.43
CA GLY A 210 -2.00 -5.64 -23.77
C GLY A 210 -2.53 -5.27 -22.40
N VAL A 211 -1.65 -4.76 -21.55
CA VAL A 211 -1.95 -4.35 -20.18
C VAL A 211 -3.11 -3.36 -20.14
N VAL A 212 -3.10 -2.30 -20.96
CA VAL A 212 -4.17 -1.29 -20.93
C VAL A 212 -5.52 -1.88 -21.35
N TYR A 213 -5.57 -2.73 -22.38
CA TYR A 213 -6.84 -3.34 -22.81
C TYR A 213 -7.36 -4.37 -21.82
N THR A 214 -6.48 -5.19 -21.21
CA THR A 214 -6.89 -6.11 -20.16
C THR A 214 -7.40 -5.36 -18.93
N ASP A 215 -6.75 -4.24 -18.57
CA ASP A 215 -7.20 -3.36 -17.49
C ASP A 215 -8.59 -2.80 -17.80
N LEU A 216 -8.86 -2.32 -19.01
CA LEU A 216 -10.19 -1.84 -19.39
C LEU A 216 -11.28 -2.90 -19.15
N PHE A 217 -11.02 -4.15 -19.54
CA PHE A 217 -11.95 -5.27 -19.28
C PHE A 217 -12.11 -5.56 -17.78
N GLN A 218 -10.99 -5.65 -17.05
CA GLN A 218 -10.95 -5.91 -15.62
C GLN A 218 -11.67 -4.82 -14.81
N SER A 219 -11.61 -3.57 -15.26
CA SER A 219 -12.23 -2.42 -14.58
C SER A 219 -13.74 -2.53 -14.50
N LEU A 220 -14.36 -3.14 -15.52
CA LEU A 220 -15.81 -3.37 -15.56
C LEU A 220 -16.21 -4.39 -14.49
N ILE A 221 -15.42 -5.44 -14.32
CA ILE A 221 -15.67 -6.47 -13.30
C ILE A 221 -15.53 -5.87 -11.90
N VAL A 222 -14.46 -5.10 -11.65
CA VAL A 222 -14.23 -4.41 -10.37
C VAL A 222 -15.36 -3.42 -10.08
N LEU A 223 -15.82 -2.66 -11.07
CA LEU A 223 -16.92 -1.70 -10.91
C LEU A 223 -18.22 -2.40 -10.45
N VAL A 224 -18.53 -3.56 -11.02
CA VAL A 224 -19.70 -4.35 -10.57
C VAL A 224 -19.52 -4.80 -9.12
N SER A 225 -18.34 -5.32 -8.75
CA SER A 225 -18.04 -5.71 -7.37
C SER A 225 -18.20 -4.56 -6.38
N VAL A 226 -17.71 -3.36 -6.75
CA VAL A 226 -17.86 -2.13 -5.95
C VAL A 226 -19.32 -1.80 -5.71
N ILE A 227 -20.15 -1.78 -6.76
CA ILE A 227 -21.57 -1.43 -6.64
C ILE A 227 -22.28 -2.45 -5.73
N VAL A 228 -22.06 -3.74 -5.96
CA VAL A 228 -22.72 -4.82 -5.20
C VAL A 228 -22.39 -4.71 -3.70
N ILE A 229 -21.11 -4.63 -3.34
CA ILE A 229 -20.70 -4.62 -1.93
C ILE A 229 -21.12 -3.34 -1.21
N SER A 230 -21.03 -2.18 -1.88
CA SER A 230 -21.44 -0.91 -1.30
C SER A 230 -22.94 -0.85 -1.07
N VAL A 231 -23.75 -1.35 -2.01
CA VAL A 231 -25.21 -1.46 -1.83
C VAL A 231 -25.55 -2.45 -0.72
N MET A 232 -24.90 -3.62 -0.67
CA MET A 232 -25.11 -4.59 0.41
C MET A 232 -24.82 -3.98 1.79
N ALA A 233 -23.69 -3.28 1.94
CA ALA A 233 -23.33 -2.63 3.19
C ALA A 233 -24.34 -1.54 3.58
N ALA A 234 -24.73 -0.67 2.64
CA ALA A 234 -25.70 0.39 2.89
C ALA A 234 -27.07 -0.16 3.32
N LEU A 235 -27.53 -1.26 2.70
CA LEU A 235 -28.77 -1.92 3.09
C LEU A 235 -28.68 -2.52 4.49
N HIS A 236 -27.57 -3.17 4.86
CA HIS A 236 -27.38 -3.71 6.22
C HIS A 236 -27.40 -2.60 7.28
N VAL A 237 -26.72 -1.47 7.02
CA VAL A 237 -26.72 -0.31 7.93
C VAL A 237 -28.13 0.27 8.07
N ARG A 238 -28.85 0.47 6.96
CA ARG A 238 -30.22 0.97 6.96
C ARG A 238 -31.16 0.06 7.74
N ASP A 239 -31.10 -1.25 7.47
CA ASP A 239 -31.99 -2.22 8.09
C ASP A 239 -31.69 -2.32 9.60
N TYR A 240 -30.43 -2.31 10.02
CA TYR A 240 -30.04 -2.28 11.45
C TYR A 240 -30.51 -1.03 12.17
N THR A 241 -30.37 0.15 11.54
CA THR A 241 -30.81 1.43 12.12
C THR A 241 -32.33 1.58 12.21
N SER A 242 -33.09 0.85 11.38
CA SER A 242 -34.55 0.87 11.35
C SER A 242 -35.24 0.00 12.42
N GLN A 243 -34.51 -0.88 13.12
CA GLN A 243 -35.10 -1.79 14.11
C GLN A 243 -35.44 -1.05 15.43
N PRO A 244 -36.63 -1.29 16.02
CA PRO A 244 -37.00 -0.70 17.30
C PRO A 244 -36.09 -1.26 18.41
N ARG A 245 -35.40 -0.35 19.12
CA ARG A 245 -34.45 -0.75 20.17
C ARG A 245 -35.20 -1.25 21.41
N PRO A 246 -34.80 -2.39 22.02
CA PRO A 246 -35.29 -2.74 23.33
C PRO A 246 -34.88 -1.64 24.34
N PRO A 247 -35.75 -1.26 25.29
CA PRO A 247 -35.46 -0.24 26.29
C PRO A 247 -34.54 -0.79 27.39
N ALA A 248 -33.27 -1.06 27.07
CA ALA A 248 -32.19 -1.27 28.03
C ALA A 248 -30.86 -1.54 27.28
N VAL A 249 -29.98 -0.53 27.15
CA VAL A 249 -28.53 -0.53 27.47
C VAL A 249 -28.03 0.93 27.37
N VAL A 250 -28.72 1.89 27.99
CA VAL A 250 -28.23 3.29 28.07
C VAL A 250 -27.38 3.51 29.33
N ALA A 251 -27.28 2.51 30.22
CA ALA A 251 -26.67 2.68 31.54
C ALA A 251 -25.21 2.19 31.67
N ALA A 252 -24.63 1.48 30.69
CA ALA A 252 -23.31 0.86 30.84
C ALA A 252 -22.12 1.66 30.27
N ALA A 253 -22.37 2.78 29.56
CA ALA A 253 -21.30 3.62 29.00
C ALA A 253 -20.81 4.74 29.94
N THR A 254 -21.30 4.76 31.19
CA THR A 254 -20.89 5.71 32.22
C THR A 254 -20.42 4.95 33.45
N GLN A 255 -19.10 4.79 33.63
CA GLN A 255 -18.40 4.58 34.91
C GLN A 255 -16.86 4.75 34.70
N PRO A 256 -16.06 4.99 35.76
CA PRO A 256 -15.81 6.28 36.39
C PRO A 256 -14.39 6.79 36.07
N SER A 257 -14.19 8.10 36.20
CA SER A 257 -12.86 8.70 36.27
C SER A 257 -12.13 8.21 37.52
N GLY A 258 -11.14 7.34 37.35
CA GLY A 258 -10.12 7.09 38.37
C GLY A 258 -9.10 8.22 38.35
N THR A 259 -9.32 9.25 39.17
CA THR A 259 -8.29 10.16 39.66
C THR A 259 -8.09 9.86 41.13
N GLU A 260 -6.93 9.35 41.52
CA GLU A 260 -6.37 9.54 42.86
C GLU A 260 -4.86 9.27 42.81
N GLY A 261 -4.07 10.27 43.20
CA GLY A 261 -2.61 10.17 43.30
C GLY A 261 -1.81 11.36 42.75
N ALA A 262 -2.20 12.59 43.04
CA ALA A 262 -1.30 13.74 42.96
C ALA A 262 -1.70 14.79 44.02
N GLU A 263 -1.31 14.56 45.27
CA GLU A 263 -0.99 15.67 46.17
C GLU A 263 0.48 16.03 45.94
N ASP A 264 0.71 17.19 45.32
CA ASP A 264 1.54 18.26 45.91
C ASP A 264 1.62 19.49 44.97
N GLY A 265 1.01 20.58 45.45
CA GLY A 265 1.26 22.00 45.18
C GLY A 265 1.78 22.48 43.82
N ALA A 266 0.87 22.91 42.94
CA ALA A 266 0.96 24.19 42.22
C ALA A 266 -0.36 24.45 41.46
N ALA A 267 -0.92 25.64 41.62
CA ALA A 267 -2.20 26.04 41.02
C ALA A 267 -2.18 25.92 39.48
N ALA A 268 -2.85 24.89 38.95
CA ALA A 268 -3.18 24.77 37.54
C ALA A 268 -4.65 25.11 37.32
N THR A 269 -4.91 26.12 36.51
CA THR A 269 -6.22 26.54 36.02
C THR A 269 -6.99 25.36 35.40
N PRO A 270 -8.31 25.23 35.61
CA PRO A 270 -9.07 24.14 35.04
C PRO A 270 -9.11 24.28 33.51
N ALA A 271 -8.65 23.24 32.81
CA ALA A 271 -8.81 23.11 31.37
C ALA A 271 -10.30 23.20 30.99
N PRO A 272 -10.66 23.86 29.88
CA PRO A 272 -12.06 24.07 29.52
C PRO A 272 -12.76 22.73 29.28
N ALA A 273 -13.93 22.56 29.90
CA ALA A 273 -14.77 21.40 29.76
C ALA A 273 -15.08 21.11 28.28
N GLY A 274 -14.52 20.03 27.75
CA GLY A 274 -14.88 19.50 26.44
C GLY A 274 -16.38 19.15 26.38
N PRO A 275 -17.00 19.13 25.19
CA PRO A 275 -18.44 18.94 25.06
C PRO A 275 -18.87 17.58 25.64
N LYS A 276 -19.94 17.60 26.44
CA LYS A 276 -20.62 16.41 27.01
C LYS A 276 -20.95 15.42 25.87
N ARG A 277 -20.26 14.27 25.82
CA ARG A 277 -20.45 13.25 24.77
C ARG A 277 -21.74 12.43 25.05
N GLN A 278 -22.61 12.35 24.03
CA GLN A 278 -23.87 11.58 24.07
C GLN A 278 -23.62 10.06 24.15
N PRO A 279 -24.58 9.27 24.68
CA PRO A 279 -24.49 7.80 24.67
C PRO A 279 -24.41 7.26 23.24
N LEU A 280 -23.49 6.33 23.00
CA LEU A 280 -23.31 5.66 21.71
C LEU A 280 -24.59 4.89 21.34
N GLY A 281 -25.18 5.20 20.18
CA GLY A 281 -26.37 4.50 19.67
C GLY A 281 -26.20 4.06 18.22
N GLY A 282 -26.83 2.95 17.84
CA GLY A 282 -26.83 2.46 16.45
C GLY A 282 -25.52 1.78 16.04
N LEU A 283 -25.07 2.03 14.81
CA LEU A 283 -23.86 1.42 14.25
C LEU A 283 -22.60 1.71 15.09
N ALA A 284 -22.53 2.89 15.72
CA ALA A 284 -21.40 3.27 16.57
C ALA A 284 -21.25 2.35 17.80
N ALA A 285 -22.37 1.96 18.43
CA ALA A 285 -22.35 1.07 19.58
C ALA A 285 -21.95 -0.36 19.17
N LEU A 286 -22.48 -0.84 18.04
CA LEU A 286 -22.10 -2.14 17.48
C LEU A 286 -20.61 -2.19 17.12
N ALA A 287 -20.11 -1.17 16.43
CA ALA A 287 -18.71 -1.08 16.07
C ALA A 287 -17.82 -1.02 17.33
N TYR A 288 -18.23 -0.28 18.37
CA TYR A 288 -17.50 -0.25 19.64
C TYR A 288 -17.46 -1.63 20.31
N GLU A 289 -18.57 -2.35 20.35
CA GLU A 289 -18.64 -3.69 20.95
C GLU A 289 -17.71 -4.69 20.24
N VAL A 290 -17.64 -4.63 18.91
CA VAL A 290 -16.87 -5.57 18.09
C VAL A 290 -15.39 -5.20 18.02
N THR A 291 -15.09 -3.91 17.91
CA THR A 291 -13.73 -3.42 17.60
C THR A 291 -13.02 -2.80 18.80
N GLY A 292 -13.75 -2.39 19.84
CA GLY A 292 -13.24 -1.59 20.96
C GLY A 292 -13.06 -0.10 20.65
N SER A 293 -13.33 0.36 19.43
CA SER A 293 -13.12 1.74 19.00
C SER A 293 -14.33 2.63 19.29
N LYS A 294 -14.22 3.54 20.28
CA LYS A 294 -15.31 4.46 20.67
C LYS A 294 -15.68 5.46 19.59
N ASP A 295 -14.68 5.93 18.85
CA ASP A 295 -14.82 6.98 17.85
C ASP A 295 -14.87 6.40 16.42
N TRP A 296 -15.31 5.14 16.25
CA TRP A 296 -15.27 4.43 14.96
C TRP A 296 -15.97 5.19 13.81
N MET A 297 -17.02 5.94 14.11
CA MET A 297 -17.75 6.76 13.13
C MET A 297 -17.06 8.09 12.77
N SER A 298 -16.00 8.46 13.47
CA SER A 298 -15.24 9.70 13.21
C SER A 298 -14.33 9.52 12.00
N SER A 299 -14.18 10.58 11.20
CA SER A 299 -13.19 10.70 10.12
C SER A 299 -12.04 11.66 10.46
N ALA A 300 -12.03 12.28 11.65
CA ALA A 300 -10.99 13.21 12.06
C ALA A 300 -9.85 12.49 12.82
N PRO A 301 -8.56 12.71 12.46
CA PRO A 301 -7.46 12.10 13.19
C PRO A 301 -7.29 12.77 14.56
N HIS A 302 -7.04 11.96 15.59
CA HIS A 302 -6.73 12.47 16.93
C HIS A 302 -5.24 12.30 17.24
N THR A 303 -4.75 13.13 18.16
CA THR A 303 -3.37 13.05 18.68
C THR A 303 -3.11 11.71 19.36
N TYR A 304 -4.08 11.18 20.09
CA TYR A 304 -4.05 9.85 20.67
C TYR A 304 -5.30 9.08 20.25
N THR A 305 -5.10 7.88 19.70
CA THR A 305 -6.16 6.96 19.28
C THR A 305 -5.90 5.61 19.94
N TRP A 306 -6.93 5.06 20.58
CA TRP A 306 -6.86 3.70 21.10
C TRP A 306 -6.61 2.69 19.97
N MET A 307 -5.73 1.72 20.20
CA MET A 307 -5.38 0.67 19.25
C MET A 307 -5.48 -0.71 19.89
N PRO A 308 -5.93 -1.74 19.15
CA PRO A 308 -5.90 -3.11 19.63
C PRO A 308 -4.47 -3.65 19.69
N LYS A 309 -4.27 -4.75 20.44
CA LYS A 309 -2.96 -5.38 20.59
C LYS A 309 -2.34 -5.76 19.24
N GLY A 310 -1.07 -5.38 19.05
CA GLY A 310 -0.31 -5.55 17.81
C GLY A 310 -0.48 -4.42 16.78
N TYR A 311 -1.16 -3.32 17.13
CA TYR A 311 -1.30 -2.11 16.30
C TYR A 311 -0.91 -0.83 17.07
N GLU A 312 -0.18 -0.96 18.18
CA GLU A 312 0.17 0.13 19.09
C GLU A 312 1.08 1.18 18.43
N ASP A 313 1.82 0.81 17.38
CA ASP A 313 2.66 1.73 16.61
C ASP A 313 1.84 2.87 15.96
N TYR A 314 0.52 2.71 15.80
CA TYR A 314 -0.37 3.71 15.21
C TYR A 314 -1.08 4.61 16.25
N LYS A 315 -0.80 4.45 17.55
CA LYS A 315 -1.51 5.18 18.63
C LYS A 315 -1.48 6.71 18.49
N TYR A 316 -0.38 7.26 17.95
CA TYR A 316 -0.24 8.70 17.67
C TYR A 316 -0.64 9.03 16.23
N LEU A 317 -1.88 8.69 15.87
CA LEU A 317 -2.37 8.69 14.49
C LEU A 317 -2.21 10.03 13.78
N PHE A 318 -2.49 11.16 14.45
CA PHE A 318 -2.32 12.49 13.85
C PHE A 318 -0.87 12.76 13.41
N TRP A 319 0.10 12.53 14.30
CA TRP A 319 1.51 12.77 14.00
C TRP A 319 2.06 11.79 12.96
N PHE A 320 1.61 10.53 13.04
CA PHE A 320 1.89 9.52 12.02
C PHE A 320 1.39 10.00 10.64
N ALA A 321 0.13 10.40 10.55
CA ALA A 321 -0.47 10.87 9.30
C ALA A 321 0.23 12.12 8.77
N PHE A 322 0.55 13.07 9.65
CA PHE A 322 1.23 14.30 9.28
C PHE A 322 2.62 14.04 8.69
N PHE A 323 3.43 13.19 9.33
CA PHE A 323 4.74 12.79 8.81
C PHE A 323 4.62 12.18 7.41
N TYR A 324 3.70 11.23 7.23
CA TYR A 324 3.53 10.58 5.94
C TYR A 324 2.91 11.48 4.88
N LEU A 325 2.02 12.40 5.25
CA LEU A 325 1.54 13.44 4.34
C LEU A 325 2.71 14.29 3.83
N PHE A 326 3.58 14.75 4.72
CA PHE A 326 4.78 15.51 4.35
C PHE A 326 5.71 14.71 3.44
N ARG A 327 6.01 13.45 3.80
CA ARG A 327 6.80 12.53 2.98
C ARG A 327 6.20 12.35 1.59
N ASN A 328 4.87 12.20 1.48
CA ASN A 328 4.19 12.01 0.21
C ASN A 328 4.12 13.27 -0.64
N VAL A 329 4.05 14.45 -0.02
CA VAL A 329 4.20 15.72 -0.74
C VAL A 329 5.57 15.75 -1.41
N LEU A 330 6.64 15.50 -0.66
CA LEU A 330 7.98 15.48 -1.23
C LEU A 330 8.13 14.37 -2.29
N GLY A 331 7.66 13.16 -2.02
CA GLY A 331 7.68 12.05 -2.97
C GLY A 331 6.91 12.36 -4.25
N GLY A 332 5.73 12.99 -4.13
CA GLY A 332 4.90 13.44 -5.25
C GLY A 332 5.65 14.32 -6.23
N MET A 333 6.43 15.26 -5.71
CA MET A 333 7.24 16.19 -6.51
C MET A 333 8.29 15.53 -7.43
N THR A 334 8.61 14.25 -7.22
CA THR A 334 9.66 13.53 -7.97
C THR A 334 9.13 12.44 -8.91
N THR A 335 7.89 12.01 -8.69
CA THR A 335 7.26 10.88 -9.40
C THR A 335 6.75 11.25 -10.78
N GLY A 336 6.47 10.27 -11.64
CA GLY A 336 5.90 10.50 -12.98
C GLY A 336 6.54 9.69 -14.09
N ALA A 337 7.58 8.90 -13.77
CA ALA A 337 8.20 7.92 -14.67
C ALA A 337 7.30 6.70 -14.92
N ASP A 338 6.02 6.93 -15.25
CA ASP A 338 5.04 5.89 -15.59
C ASP A 338 4.89 5.80 -17.11
N PRO A 339 4.91 4.59 -17.72
CA PRO A 339 4.65 4.37 -19.14
C PRO A 339 3.41 5.10 -19.70
N ARG A 340 2.38 5.33 -18.87
CA ARG A 340 1.16 6.06 -19.25
C ARG A 340 1.43 7.53 -19.59
N TYR A 341 2.35 8.20 -18.90
CA TYR A 341 2.70 9.60 -19.21
C TYR A 341 3.60 9.68 -20.44
N PHE A 342 4.54 8.75 -20.60
CA PHE A 342 5.34 8.63 -21.82
C PHE A 342 4.49 8.25 -23.05
N GLY A 343 3.41 7.50 -22.81
CA GLY A 343 2.43 7.03 -23.80
C GLY A 343 1.31 8.02 -24.13
N ALA A 344 1.15 9.10 -23.36
CA ALA A 344 0.09 10.09 -23.60
C ALA A 344 0.36 10.90 -24.88
N ARG A 345 -0.67 11.39 -25.57
CA ARG A 345 -0.47 12.09 -26.86
C ARG A 345 0.21 13.44 -26.68
N ASN A 346 -0.21 14.20 -25.68
CA ASN A 346 0.28 15.55 -25.38
C ASN A 346 0.20 15.86 -23.87
N GLU A 347 0.77 17.00 -23.47
CA GLU A 347 0.85 17.44 -22.06
C GLU A 347 -0.53 17.68 -21.43
N ARG A 348 -1.48 18.20 -22.22
CA ARG A 348 -2.85 18.46 -21.76
C ARG A 348 -3.53 17.15 -21.37
N GLU A 349 -3.37 16.14 -22.21
CA GLU A 349 -3.88 14.79 -21.93
C GLU A 349 -3.27 14.18 -20.67
N CYS A 350 -2.00 14.45 -20.33
CA CYS A 350 -1.42 13.99 -19.07
C CYS A 350 -2.17 14.54 -17.84
N GLY A 351 -2.50 15.84 -17.85
CA GLY A 351 -3.27 16.46 -16.77
C GLY A 351 -4.69 15.89 -16.66
N LEU A 352 -5.38 15.75 -17.80
CA LEU A 352 -6.74 15.20 -17.86
C LEU A 352 -6.80 13.72 -17.47
N LEU A 353 -5.82 12.94 -17.93
CA LEU A 353 -5.57 11.55 -17.54
C LEU A 353 -5.55 11.43 -16.03
N THR A 354 -4.68 12.19 -15.35
CA THR A 354 -4.54 12.08 -13.89
C THR A 354 -5.76 12.60 -13.15
N PHE A 355 -6.38 13.68 -13.61
CA PHE A 355 -7.61 14.20 -13.03
C PHE A 355 -8.72 13.13 -13.04
N PHE A 356 -8.93 12.49 -14.20
CA PHE A 356 -9.93 11.42 -14.33
C PHE A 356 -9.56 10.17 -13.53
N TRP A 357 -8.29 9.78 -13.53
CA TRP A 357 -7.80 8.70 -12.68
C TRP A 357 -8.10 8.96 -11.19
N THR A 358 -7.84 10.16 -10.68
CA THR A 358 -8.16 10.52 -9.28
C THR A 358 -9.65 10.38 -8.97
N TRP A 359 -10.54 10.73 -9.91
CA TRP A 359 -11.98 10.45 -9.77
C TRP A 359 -12.31 8.97 -9.73
N LEU A 360 -11.69 8.16 -10.61
CA LEU A 360 -11.92 6.71 -10.61
C LEU A 360 -11.47 6.06 -9.30
N MET A 361 -10.47 6.62 -8.62
CA MET A 361 -10.05 6.14 -7.29
C MET A 361 -11.15 6.26 -6.23
N THR A 362 -12.13 7.13 -6.40
CA THR A 362 -13.29 7.23 -5.50
C THR A 362 -14.05 5.92 -5.39
N PHE A 363 -14.15 5.12 -6.47
CA PHE A 363 -14.91 3.87 -6.45
C PHE A 363 -14.32 2.81 -5.51
N ARG A 364 -13.02 2.91 -5.22
CA ARG A 364 -12.30 1.98 -4.33
C ARG A 364 -12.75 2.07 -2.88
N TRP A 365 -12.89 3.28 -2.36
CA TRP A 365 -13.14 3.54 -0.94
C TRP A 365 -14.51 3.08 -0.42
N PRO A 366 -15.63 3.28 -1.13
CA PRO A 366 -16.92 2.73 -0.70
C PRO A 366 -16.94 1.20 -0.73
N MET A 367 -16.19 0.55 -1.62
CA MET A 367 -16.03 -0.90 -1.58
C MET A 367 -15.33 -1.35 -0.30
N MET A 368 -14.20 -0.73 0.04
CA MET A 368 -13.41 -1.08 1.22
C MET A 368 -14.18 -0.80 2.51
N MET A 369 -14.86 0.33 2.58
CA MET A 369 -15.72 0.66 3.71
C MET A 369 -16.91 -0.30 3.81
N GLY A 370 -17.48 -0.71 2.67
CA GLY A 370 -18.53 -1.73 2.62
C GLY A 370 -18.09 -3.06 3.23
N PHE A 371 -16.89 -3.54 2.87
CA PHE A 371 -16.31 -4.73 3.50
C PHE A 371 -16.06 -4.55 5.00
N ALA A 372 -15.54 -3.40 5.44
CA ALA A 372 -15.31 -3.13 6.86
C ALA A 372 -16.62 -3.14 7.67
N VAL A 373 -17.67 -2.49 7.16
CA VAL A 373 -19.00 -2.44 7.78
C VAL A 373 -19.61 -3.84 7.86
N LEU A 374 -19.63 -4.57 6.75
CA LEU A 374 -20.14 -5.94 6.72
C LEU A 374 -19.31 -6.86 7.64
N GLY A 375 -18.00 -6.62 7.75
CA GLY A 375 -17.12 -7.29 8.69
C GLY A 375 -17.54 -7.09 10.15
N VAL A 376 -17.91 -5.88 10.55
CA VAL A 376 -18.41 -5.60 11.91
C VAL A 376 -19.68 -6.41 12.19
N PHE A 377 -20.63 -6.45 11.27
CA PHE A 377 -21.84 -7.26 11.41
C PHE A 377 -21.53 -8.76 11.47
N LEU A 378 -20.68 -9.25 10.57
CA LEU A 378 -20.28 -10.65 10.51
C LEU A 378 -19.63 -11.12 11.81
N ILE A 379 -18.71 -10.33 12.37
CA ILE A 379 -18.02 -10.69 13.60
C ILE A 379 -18.98 -10.70 14.79
N LYS A 380 -19.93 -9.76 14.86
CA LYS A 380 -20.97 -9.81 15.91
C LYS A 380 -21.81 -11.08 15.84
N GLU A 381 -22.11 -11.55 14.63
CA GLU A 381 -22.90 -12.77 14.42
C GLU A 381 -22.09 -14.04 14.73
N LEU A 382 -20.82 -14.10 14.31
CA LEU A 382 -19.96 -15.26 14.54
C LEU A 382 -19.48 -15.39 15.98
N PHE A 383 -19.22 -14.25 16.63
CA PHE A 383 -18.69 -14.12 17.98
C PHE A 383 -19.55 -13.14 18.80
N PRO A 384 -20.77 -13.55 19.21
CA PRO A 384 -21.60 -12.73 20.09
C PRO A 384 -20.90 -12.40 21.41
N ASP A 385 -20.11 -13.35 21.91
CA ASP A 385 -19.14 -13.19 22.98
C ASP A 385 -17.71 -13.20 22.38
N GLN A 386 -16.97 -12.10 22.55
CA GLN A 386 -15.61 -11.96 22.02
C GLN A 386 -14.58 -12.72 22.86
N SER A 387 -14.91 -13.14 24.09
CA SER A 387 -14.00 -13.88 24.97
C SER A 387 -13.53 -15.21 24.36
N VAL A 388 -14.36 -15.83 23.52
CA VAL A 388 -14.08 -17.12 22.87
C VAL A 388 -12.86 -17.08 21.94
N LEU A 389 -12.54 -15.92 21.37
CA LEU A 389 -11.33 -15.73 20.55
C LEU A 389 -10.08 -15.91 21.40
N ARG A 390 -10.09 -15.30 22.58
CA ARG A 390 -9.02 -15.41 23.58
C ARG A 390 -8.92 -16.84 24.10
N ASP A 391 -10.04 -17.46 24.45
CA ASP A 391 -10.07 -18.84 24.96
C ASP A 391 -9.54 -19.85 23.94
N SER A 392 -9.89 -19.67 22.67
CA SER A 392 -9.38 -20.51 21.57
C SER A 392 -7.88 -20.34 21.40
N GLN A 393 -7.39 -19.10 21.41
CA GLN A 393 -5.96 -18.81 21.36
C GLN A 393 -5.22 -19.44 22.54
N ILE A 394 -5.76 -19.34 23.75
CA ILE A 394 -5.20 -19.92 24.96
C ILE A 394 -5.15 -21.45 24.83
N ALA A 395 -6.23 -22.08 24.39
CA ALA A 395 -6.30 -23.53 24.23
C ALA A 395 -5.21 -24.06 23.28
N ILE A 396 -4.96 -23.37 22.16
CA ILE A 396 -3.92 -23.75 21.20
C ILE A 396 -2.53 -23.61 21.82
N LYS A 397 -2.21 -22.44 22.37
CA LYS A 397 -0.86 -22.19 22.93
C LYS A 397 -0.58 -23.13 24.10
N GLN A 398 -1.56 -23.37 24.96
CA GLN A 398 -1.47 -24.33 26.05
C GLN A 398 -1.16 -25.75 25.56
N HIS A 399 -1.88 -26.23 24.54
CA HIS A 399 -1.72 -27.59 24.01
C HIS A 399 -0.30 -27.85 23.50
N TYR A 400 0.22 -26.94 22.66
CA TYR A 400 1.56 -27.10 22.11
C TYR A 400 2.66 -26.96 23.17
N VAL A 401 2.48 -26.09 24.17
CA VAL A 401 3.42 -26.00 25.29
C VAL A 401 3.40 -27.26 26.15
N GLN A 402 2.22 -27.79 26.48
CA GLN A 402 2.09 -29.04 27.25
C GLN A 402 2.68 -30.25 26.51
N ARG A 403 2.57 -30.27 25.17
CA ARG A 403 3.18 -31.31 24.34
C ARG A 403 4.71 -31.21 24.31
N ALA A 404 5.26 -30.01 24.28
CA ALA A 404 6.71 -29.79 24.30
C ALA A 404 7.31 -29.99 25.71
N GLN A 405 6.57 -29.63 26.76
CA GLN A 405 6.96 -29.75 28.17
C GLN A 405 5.77 -30.24 29.02
N PRO A 406 5.65 -31.57 29.24
CA PRO A 406 4.57 -32.15 30.03
C PRO A 406 4.55 -31.60 31.47
N GLY A 407 3.36 -31.26 31.98
CA GLY A 407 3.17 -30.72 33.34
C GLY A 407 3.25 -29.19 33.45
N THR A 408 3.73 -28.48 32.43
CA THR A 408 3.73 -27.01 32.40
C THR A 408 2.31 -26.48 32.16
N ARG A 409 1.75 -25.74 33.12
CA ARG A 409 0.46 -25.04 32.98
C ARG A 409 0.69 -23.54 32.88
N LEU A 410 0.29 -22.93 31.76
CA LEU A 410 0.37 -21.48 31.59
C LEU A 410 -0.81 -20.81 32.32
N ASP A 411 -0.52 -19.76 33.07
CA ASP A 411 -1.55 -18.98 33.75
C ASP A 411 -1.92 -17.74 32.92
N PHE A 412 -2.72 -17.98 31.88
CA PHE A 412 -3.17 -16.92 30.99
C PHE A 412 -4.16 -15.95 31.63
N GLU A 413 -4.84 -16.34 32.70
CA GLU A 413 -5.80 -15.50 33.41
C GLU A 413 -5.08 -14.53 34.34
N GLN A 414 -4.02 -14.97 35.01
CA GLN A 414 -3.15 -14.09 35.77
C GLN A 414 -2.34 -13.18 34.84
N ALA A 415 -1.82 -13.69 33.72
CA ALA A 415 -1.22 -12.86 32.67
C ALA A 415 -2.21 -11.81 32.13
N ALA A 416 -3.50 -12.15 31.99
CA ALA A 416 -4.55 -11.23 31.56
C ALA A 416 -4.71 -10.03 32.49
N ARG A 417 -4.87 -10.32 33.78
CA ARG A 417 -5.12 -9.32 34.81
C ARG A 417 -3.92 -8.39 34.95
N VAL A 418 -2.72 -8.95 34.81
CA VAL A 418 -1.50 -8.17 34.78
C VAL A 418 -1.42 -7.29 33.53
N ASP A 419 -1.73 -7.82 32.34
CA ASP A 419 -1.78 -7.05 31.09
C ASP A 419 -2.80 -5.90 31.11
N GLU A 420 -3.85 -5.98 31.94
CA GLU A 420 -4.87 -4.95 32.09
C GLU A 420 -4.43 -3.79 33.01
N VAL A 421 -3.59 -4.10 33.99
CA VAL A 421 -3.19 -3.16 35.05
C VAL A 421 -1.79 -2.59 34.81
N VAL A 422 -0.91 -3.36 34.17
CA VAL A 422 0.48 -2.99 33.87
C VAL A 422 0.57 -2.42 32.46
N PRO A 423 1.08 -1.18 32.29
CA PRO A 423 1.36 -0.65 30.97
C PRO A 423 2.26 -1.59 30.16
N GLN A 424 1.90 -1.84 28.89
CA GLN A 424 2.66 -2.76 28.01
C GLN A 424 4.17 -2.45 27.97
N ALA A 425 4.57 -1.19 28.11
CA ALA A 425 5.98 -0.80 28.15
C ALA A 425 6.72 -1.35 29.39
N GLU A 426 6.06 -1.41 30.55
CA GLU A 426 6.59 -1.98 31.79
C GLU A 426 6.56 -3.51 31.74
N TRP A 427 5.51 -4.09 31.16
CA TRP A 427 5.42 -5.52 30.90
C TRP A 427 6.54 -6.01 29.99
N ASP A 428 6.78 -5.28 28.90
CA ASP A 428 7.90 -5.49 27.99
C ASP A 428 9.26 -5.40 28.71
N ASP A 429 9.44 -4.51 29.69
CA ASP A 429 10.68 -4.38 30.46
C ASP A 429 10.93 -5.61 31.35
N ILE A 430 9.89 -6.11 32.04
CA ILE A 430 9.94 -7.35 32.84
C ILE A 430 10.28 -8.55 31.97
N LEU A 431 9.57 -8.71 30.84
CA LEU A 431 9.80 -9.76 29.84
C LEU A 431 11.22 -9.74 29.28
N LYS A 432 11.82 -8.55 29.17
CA LYS A 432 13.10 -8.35 28.48
C LYS A 432 14.32 -8.50 29.40
N ARG A 433 14.24 -8.14 30.69
CA ARG A 433 15.39 -8.10 31.60
C ARG A 433 15.53 -9.31 32.53
N ARG A 434 14.51 -10.18 32.66
CA ARG A 434 14.43 -11.44 33.46
C ARG A 434 14.80 -11.38 34.95
N HIS A 435 15.80 -10.60 35.34
CA HIS A 435 16.38 -10.54 36.68
C HIS A 435 16.62 -9.10 37.19
N ASP A 436 16.79 -8.12 36.29
CA ASP A 436 17.18 -6.74 36.63
C ASP A 436 16.24 -5.69 36.01
N ALA A 437 14.94 -5.76 36.32
CA ALA A 437 14.03 -4.66 36.00
C ALA A 437 14.55 -3.37 36.68
N GLU A 438 14.41 -2.23 36.01
CA GLU A 438 14.95 -0.96 36.53
C GLU A 438 14.37 -0.66 37.92
N PRO A 439 15.15 -0.19 38.90
CA PRO A 439 14.65 0.05 40.26
C PRO A 439 13.42 0.96 40.28
N GLU A 440 13.33 1.89 39.33
CA GLU A 440 12.17 2.75 39.11
C GLU A 440 10.95 1.99 38.57
N THR A 441 11.14 1.07 37.61
CA THR A 441 10.09 0.18 37.10
C THR A 441 9.61 -0.75 38.21
N ILE A 442 10.52 -1.33 38.99
CA ILE A 442 10.18 -2.16 40.15
C ILE A 442 9.39 -1.32 41.16
N ALA A 443 9.84 -0.12 41.52
CA ALA A 443 9.11 0.74 42.46
C ALA A 443 7.70 1.11 41.96
N ARG A 444 7.54 1.36 40.65
CA ARG A 444 6.22 1.64 40.04
C ARG A 444 5.32 0.41 40.03
N LEU A 445 5.84 -0.75 39.63
CA LEU A 445 5.10 -2.03 39.65
C LEU A 445 4.73 -2.43 41.08
N GLN A 446 5.62 -2.23 42.05
CA GLN A 446 5.34 -2.46 43.47
C GLN A 446 4.28 -1.49 43.99
N LYS A 447 4.23 -0.25 43.49
CA LYS A 447 3.18 0.73 43.82
C LYS A 447 1.82 0.35 43.21
N VAL A 448 1.81 -0.23 42.01
CA VAL A 448 0.59 -0.57 41.27
C VAL A 448 0.03 -1.95 41.67
N LEU A 449 0.89 -2.95 41.87
CA LEU A 449 0.51 -4.35 42.11
C LEU A 449 0.84 -4.84 43.54
N GLY A 450 1.73 -4.17 44.26
CA GLY A 450 2.27 -4.63 45.55
C GLY A 450 3.61 -5.37 45.41
N ALA A 451 4.44 -5.35 46.47
CA ALA A 451 5.79 -5.93 46.48
C ALA A 451 5.84 -7.45 46.23
N GLU A 452 4.72 -8.12 46.50
CA GLU A 452 4.52 -9.57 46.46
C GLU A 452 4.43 -10.12 45.03
N TRP A 453 4.10 -9.27 44.05
CA TRP A 453 3.84 -9.69 42.67
C TRP A 453 5.11 -9.90 41.83
N LEU A 454 6.26 -9.34 42.24
CA LEU A 454 7.46 -9.33 41.41
C LEU A 454 7.96 -10.74 40.98
N PRO A 455 7.96 -11.77 41.86
CA PRO A 455 8.29 -13.15 41.47
C PRO A 455 7.28 -13.74 40.48
N GLU A 456 5.99 -13.41 40.63
CA GLU A 456 4.93 -13.93 39.77
C GLU A 456 4.99 -13.30 38.37
N LEU A 457 5.31 -12.01 38.28
CA LEU A 457 5.54 -11.31 36.99
C LEU A 457 6.69 -11.95 36.20
N ARG A 458 7.78 -12.36 36.88
CA ARG A 458 8.92 -13.07 36.24
C ARG A 458 8.51 -14.43 35.70
N LYS A 459 7.76 -15.21 36.48
CA LYS A 459 7.24 -16.52 36.08
C LYS A 459 6.33 -16.41 34.87
N LEU A 460 5.44 -15.41 34.82
CA LEU A 460 4.58 -15.14 33.66
C LEU A 460 5.39 -14.71 32.43
N ALA A 461 6.46 -13.95 32.63
CA ALA A 461 7.35 -13.56 31.55
C ALA A 461 8.07 -14.75 30.90
N ASP A 462 8.64 -15.65 31.71
CA ASP A 462 9.27 -16.89 31.22
C ASP A 462 8.27 -17.78 30.47
N GLN A 463 7.03 -17.85 30.96
CA GLN A 463 5.93 -18.55 30.29
C GLN A 463 5.62 -17.96 28.90
N GLN A 464 5.54 -16.63 28.77
CA GLN A 464 5.28 -15.98 27.49
C GLN A 464 6.42 -16.19 26.47
N GLU A 465 7.68 -16.21 26.92
CA GLU A 465 8.82 -16.51 26.04
C GLU A 465 8.81 -17.97 25.57
N LEU A 466 8.58 -18.92 26.49
CA LEU A 466 8.46 -20.33 26.18
C LEU A 466 7.40 -20.56 25.10
N VAL A 467 6.24 -19.92 25.27
CA VAL A 467 5.17 -19.89 24.28
C VAL A 467 5.65 -19.35 22.94
N GLY A 468 6.36 -18.23 22.91
CA GLY A 468 6.88 -17.64 21.68
C GLY A 468 7.92 -18.50 20.95
N LYS A 469 8.68 -19.33 21.67
CA LYS A 469 9.62 -20.30 21.07
C LYS A 469 8.91 -21.50 20.45
N ILE A 470 7.91 -22.05 21.15
CA ILE A 470 7.18 -23.25 20.73
C ILE A 470 6.14 -22.92 19.66
N VAL A 471 5.43 -21.81 19.84
CA VAL A 471 4.39 -21.30 18.94
C VAL A 471 4.81 -19.91 18.45
N PRO A 472 5.75 -19.83 17.50
CA PRO A 472 6.22 -18.56 17.01
C PRO A 472 5.14 -17.83 16.20
N LYS A 473 4.98 -16.53 16.46
CA LYS A 473 3.95 -15.68 15.85
C LYS A 473 3.91 -15.74 14.32
N HIS A 474 5.06 -15.80 13.65
CA HIS A 474 5.12 -15.85 12.19
C HIS A 474 4.60 -17.17 11.57
N LYS A 475 4.48 -18.25 12.37
CA LYS A 475 3.90 -19.53 11.94
C LYS A 475 2.46 -19.71 12.41
N TRP A 476 1.89 -18.73 13.10
CA TRP A 476 0.53 -18.81 13.64
C TRP A 476 -0.49 -19.17 12.55
N GLU A 477 -0.42 -18.48 11.42
CA GLU A 477 -1.37 -18.67 10.31
C GLU A 477 -1.25 -20.07 9.69
N ASP A 478 -0.04 -20.57 9.49
CA ASP A 478 0.23 -21.93 8.99
C ASP A 478 -0.26 -22.99 10.00
N LEU A 479 -0.06 -22.74 11.29
CA LEU A 479 -0.52 -23.62 12.36
C LEU A 479 -2.04 -23.74 12.36
N LEU A 480 -2.76 -22.61 12.27
CA LEU A 480 -4.21 -22.60 12.18
C LEU A 480 -4.69 -23.34 10.93
N ALA A 481 -4.06 -23.12 9.78
CA ALA A 481 -4.39 -23.82 8.54
C ALA A 481 -4.21 -25.35 8.67
N LEU A 482 -3.12 -25.80 9.29
CA LEU A 482 -2.85 -27.21 9.56
C LEU A 482 -3.88 -27.82 10.52
N LEU A 483 -4.27 -27.10 11.57
CA LEU A 483 -5.32 -27.53 12.50
C LEU A 483 -6.68 -27.64 11.80
N ILE A 484 -7.02 -26.68 10.93
CA ILE A 484 -8.28 -26.70 10.18
C ILE A 484 -8.32 -27.87 9.17
N GLN A 485 -7.21 -28.15 8.50
CA GLN A 485 -7.14 -29.16 7.45
C GLN A 485 -6.96 -30.59 7.98
N HIS A 486 -6.11 -30.76 9.00
CA HIS A 486 -5.69 -32.07 9.49
C HIS A 486 -5.88 -32.26 11.01
N GLY A 487 -6.43 -31.28 11.72
CA GLY A 487 -6.56 -31.30 13.18
C GLY A 487 -7.37 -32.48 13.71
N GLU A 488 -8.46 -32.86 13.04
CA GLU A 488 -9.26 -34.03 13.45
C GLU A 488 -8.47 -35.34 13.40
N GLN A 489 -7.50 -35.45 12.50
CA GLN A 489 -6.67 -36.65 12.33
C GLN A 489 -5.38 -36.60 13.18
N ARG A 490 -4.77 -35.42 13.31
CA ARG A 490 -3.46 -35.25 13.97
C ARG A 490 -3.55 -34.83 15.44
N GLU A 491 -4.60 -34.09 15.83
CA GLU A 491 -4.77 -33.46 17.15
C GLU A 491 -6.24 -33.54 17.61
N PRO A 492 -6.80 -34.74 17.83
CA PRO A 492 -8.24 -34.92 18.08
C PRO A 492 -8.71 -34.26 19.39
N GLU A 493 -7.89 -34.27 20.44
CA GLU A 493 -8.23 -33.67 21.74
C GLU A 493 -8.33 -32.15 21.66
N LEU A 494 -7.35 -31.49 21.02
CA LEU A 494 -7.38 -30.05 20.80
C LEU A 494 -8.57 -29.66 19.92
N THR A 495 -8.84 -30.44 18.88
CA THR A 495 -9.95 -30.18 17.96
C THR A 495 -11.30 -30.27 18.68
N ALA A 496 -11.51 -31.29 19.52
CA ALA A 496 -12.72 -31.40 20.33
C ALA A 496 -12.88 -30.23 21.32
N ARG A 497 -11.78 -29.77 21.92
CA ARG A 497 -11.78 -28.59 22.80
C ARG A 497 -12.14 -27.32 22.04
N LEU A 498 -11.57 -27.12 20.84
CA LEU A 498 -11.87 -25.97 19.99
C LEU A 498 -13.31 -25.98 19.48
N GLN A 499 -13.85 -27.15 19.12
CA GLN A 499 -15.26 -27.33 18.77
C GLN A 499 -16.18 -26.93 19.92
N LYS A 500 -15.80 -27.23 21.16
CA LYS A 500 -16.57 -26.82 22.34
C LYS A 500 -16.55 -25.30 22.57
N ILE A 501 -15.41 -24.64 22.33
CA ILE A 501 -15.24 -23.19 22.54
C ILE A 501 -15.91 -22.39 21.41
N LEU A 502 -15.64 -22.75 20.16
CA LEU A 502 -16.08 -21.99 18.98
C LEU A 502 -17.49 -22.40 18.51
N GLY A 503 -17.97 -23.57 18.95
CA GLY A 503 -19.26 -24.13 18.60
C GLY A 503 -19.32 -24.64 17.15
N ASP A 504 -20.51 -24.56 16.57
CA ASP A 504 -20.73 -24.92 15.16
C ASP A 504 -19.87 -24.04 14.24
N ARG A 505 -19.33 -24.63 13.17
CA ARG A 505 -18.40 -23.98 12.23
C ARG A 505 -17.10 -23.50 12.90
N TRP A 506 -16.59 -24.30 13.85
CA TRP A 506 -15.35 -24.02 14.56
C TRP A 506 -14.17 -23.72 13.63
N ASP A 507 -14.11 -24.38 12.48
CA ASP A 507 -13.05 -24.23 11.49
C ASP A 507 -13.08 -22.87 10.78
N GLU A 508 -14.28 -22.41 10.37
CA GLU A 508 -14.50 -21.08 9.82
C GLU A 508 -14.12 -19.98 10.83
N LYS A 509 -14.51 -20.16 12.09
CA LYS A 509 -14.24 -19.20 13.17
C LYS A 509 -12.77 -19.21 13.61
N LEU A 510 -12.14 -20.38 13.66
CA LEU A 510 -10.73 -20.51 14.02
C LEU A 510 -9.86 -19.75 13.03
N ASN A 511 -10.27 -19.73 11.75
CA ASN A 511 -9.63 -18.94 10.72
C ASN A 511 -9.71 -17.42 10.99
N LEU A 512 -10.43 -16.93 12.00
CA LEU A 512 -10.47 -15.49 12.33
C LEU A 512 -9.70 -15.15 13.60
N VAL A 513 -9.11 -16.14 14.27
CA VAL A 513 -8.39 -15.94 15.53
C VAL A 513 -6.96 -15.46 15.27
N LYS A 514 -6.62 -14.28 15.79
CA LYS A 514 -5.27 -13.71 15.74
C LYS A 514 -4.40 -14.27 16.86
N TYR A 515 -3.08 -14.19 16.69
CA TYR A 515 -2.10 -14.62 17.69
C TYR A 515 -2.30 -13.96 19.07
N GLU A 516 -2.77 -12.70 19.10
CA GLU A 516 -3.04 -11.93 20.32
C GLU A 516 -4.39 -12.27 21.00
N GLY A 517 -5.17 -13.22 20.46
CA GLY A 517 -6.48 -13.58 21.02
C GLY A 517 -7.60 -12.60 20.64
N THR A 518 -7.41 -11.85 19.57
CA THR A 518 -8.41 -10.93 18.98
C THR A 518 -8.80 -11.40 17.58
N VAL A 519 -9.72 -10.70 16.93
CA VAL A 519 -10.04 -10.97 15.51
C VAL A 519 -8.85 -10.57 14.65
N ASN A 520 -8.50 -11.41 13.67
CA ASN A 520 -7.52 -11.07 12.64
C ASN A 520 -8.17 -10.17 11.57
N PRO A 521 -7.85 -8.87 11.53
CA PRO A 521 -8.51 -7.92 10.62
C PRO A 521 -8.21 -8.20 9.14
N GLU A 522 -7.05 -8.78 8.83
CA GLU A 522 -6.65 -9.13 7.45
C GLU A 522 -7.54 -10.20 6.85
N ARG A 523 -8.25 -10.98 7.69
CA ARG A 523 -9.15 -12.03 7.25
C ARG A 523 -10.61 -11.58 7.12
N ILE A 524 -10.92 -10.33 7.46
CA ILE A 524 -12.29 -9.78 7.36
C ILE A 524 -12.77 -9.74 5.91
N LEU A 525 -11.95 -9.20 5.00
CA LEU A 525 -12.31 -9.12 3.58
C LEU A 525 -12.68 -10.50 3.01
N PRO A 526 -11.82 -11.54 3.10
CA PRO A 526 -12.17 -12.86 2.59
C PRO A 526 -13.33 -13.52 3.33
N ALA A 527 -13.45 -13.31 4.65
CA ALA A 527 -14.58 -13.84 5.43
C ALA A 527 -15.93 -13.27 4.96
N VAL A 528 -16.01 -11.97 4.69
CA VAL A 528 -17.24 -11.35 4.15
C VAL A 528 -17.60 -11.96 2.80
N ILE A 529 -16.62 -12.18 1.91
CA ILE A 529 -16.86 -12.82 0.60
C ILE A 529 -17.39 -14.25 0.77
N LEU A 530 -16.81 -15.05 1.66
CA LEU A 530 -17.19 -16.45 1.83
C LEU A 530 -18.52 -16.61 2.57
N MET A 531 -18.81 -15.76 3.55
CA MET A 531 -19.88 -15.98 4.52
C MET A 531 -21.10 -15.09 4.27
N MET A 532 -20.93 -13.88 3.73
CA MET A 532 -22.05 -12.94 3.50
C MET A 532 -22.47 -12.82 2.04
N ILE A 533 -21.56 -13.04 1.09
CA ILE A 533 -21.88 -12.90 -0.34
C ILE A 533 -22.64 -14.13 -0.85
N PRO A 534 -23.75 -13.96 -1.61
CA PRO A 534 -24.50 -15.06 -2.20
C PRO A 534 -23.68 -15.92 -3.18
N LYS A 535 -24.05 -17.19 -3.31
CA LYS A 535 -23.46 -18.11 -4.29
C LYS A 535 -23.56 -17.55 -5.71
N GLY A 536 -22.53 -17.73 -6.54
CA GLY A 536 -22.44 -17.17 -7.90
C GLY A 536 -21.81 -15.78 -7.95
N LEU A 537 -22.08 -14.92 -6.96
CA LEU A 537 -21.40 -13.62 -6.84
C LEU A 537 -20.02 -13.76 -6.21
N ARG A 538 -19.76 -14.81 -5.42
CA ARG A 538 -18.44 -15.06 -4.81
C ARG A 538 -17.35 -15.21 -5.87
N GLY A 539 -17.62 -15.98 -6.93
CA GLY A 539 -16.71 -16.13 -8.07
C GLY A 539 -16.39 -14.79 -8.73
N LEU A 540 -17.38 -13.90 -8.89
CA LEU A 540 -17.18 -12.56 -9.43
C LEU A 540 -16.24 -11.72 -8.55
N PHE A 541 -16.42 -11.74 -7.22
CA PHE A 541 -15.54 -11.02 -6.30
C PHE A 541 -14.11 -11.55 -6.33
N VAL A 542 -13.94 -12.88 -6.33
CA VAL A 542 -12.62 -13.50 -6.45
C VAL A 542 -11.96 -13.11 -7.77
N VAL A 543 -12.67 -13.18 -8.90
CA VAL A 543 -12.17 -12.71 -10.19
C VAL A 543 -11.79 -11.22 -10.14
N SER A 544 -12.62 -10.36 -9.53
CA SER A 544 -12.34 -8.93 -9.46
C SER A 544 -11.08 -8.61 -8.66
N LEU A 545 -10.79 -9.38 -7.61
CA LEU A 545 -9.58 -9.19 -6.80
C LEU A 545 -8.35 -9.82 -7.46
N VAL A 546 -8.50 -10.96 -8.15
CA VAL A 546 -7.44 -11.52 -9.01
C VAL A 546 -7.10 -10.54 -10.14
N ALA A 547 -8.11 -9.93 -10.75
CA ALA A 547 -7.96 -8.87 -11.74
C ALA A 547 -7.17 -7.67 -11.18
N ALA A 548 -7.54 -7.19 -10.00
CA ALA A 548 -6.82 -6.15 -9.27
C ALA A 548 -5.34 -6.52 -9.00
N ALA A 549 -5.06 -7.75 -8.57
CA ALA A 549 -3.69 -8.21 -8.36
C ALA A 549 -2.89 -8.24 -9.68
N MET A 550 -3.52 -8.70 -10.76
CA MET A 550 -2.93 -8.76 -12.10
C MET A 550 -2.61 -7.38 -12.67
N SER A 551 -3.51 -6.40 -12.51
CA SER A 551 -3.34 -5.04 -13.03
C SER A 551 -2.23 -4.27 -12.33
N THR A 552 -1.81 -4.64 -11.12
CA THR A 552 -0.60 -4.08 -10.47
C THR A 552 0.66 -4.86 -10.84
N PHE A 553 0.56 -6.18 -10.95
CA PHE A 553 1.70 -7.04 -11.28
C PHE A 553 2.21 -6.80 -12.71
N ALA A 554 1.30 -6.69 -13.68
CA ALA A 554 1.66 -6.58 -15.09
C ALA A 554 2.45 -5.29 -15.43
N PRO A 555 2.03 -4.08 -15.02
CA PRO A 555 2.84 -2.86 -15.20
C PRO A 555 4.17 -2.89 -14.45
N THR A 556 4.23 -3.53 -13.28
CA THR A 556 5.45 -3.65 -12.46
C THR A 556 6.52 -4.44 -13.22
N VAL A 557 6.15 -5.62 -13.74
CA VAL A 557 7.05 -6.42 -14.58
C VAL A 557 7.41 -5.69 -15.87
N ASN A 558 6.42 -5.13 -16.58
CA ASN A 558 6.64 -4.47 -17.86
C ASN A 558 7.61 -3.27 -17.74
N THR A 559 7.48 -2.48 -16.66
CA THR A 559 8.37 -1.32 -16.42
C THR A 559 9.80 -1.76 -16.16
N ALA A 560 10.00 -2.79 -15.33
CA ALA A 560 11.35 -3.30 -15.03
C ALA A 560 12.01 -3.96 -16.24
N VAL A 561 11.23 -4.70 -17.04
CA VAL A 561 11.69 -5.26 -18.32
C VAL A 561 12.07 -4.17 -19.30
N ALA A 562 11.27 -3.10 -19.42
CA ALA A 562 11.59 -1.96 -20.26
C ALA A 562 12.91 -1.30 -19.84
N VAL A 563 13.08 -1.07 -18.53
CA VAL A 563 14.30 -0.50 -17.96
C VAL A 563 15.51 -1.40 -18.25
N PHE A 564 15.42 -2.71 -18.02
CA PHE A 564 16.53 -3.62 -18.32
C PHE A 564 16.87 -3.63 -19.82
N THR A 565 15.87 -3.87 -20.67
CA THR A 565 16.08 -4.03 -22.12
C THR A 565 16.63 -2.75 -22.74
N ARG A 566 16.11 -1.58 -22.35
CA ARG A 566 16.52 -0.29 -22.92
C ARG A 566 17.76 0.29 -22.25
N ASP A 567 17.82 0.32 -20.93
CA ASP A 567 18.82 1.06 -20.17
C ASP A 567 20.06 0.24 -19.80
N ILE A 568 19.98 -1.08 -19.87
CA ILE A 568 21.11 -1.98 -19.56
C ILE A 568 21.51 -2.73 -20.83
N TYR A 569 20.59 -3.52 -21.39
CA TYR A 569 20.89 -4.42 -22.50
C TYR A 569 21.24 -3.65 -23.78
N GLN A 570 20.32 -2.83 -24.30
CA GLN A 570 20.56 -2.06 -25.53
C GLN A 570 21.57 -0.92 -25.32
N ALA A 571 21.61 -0.31 -24.14
CA ALA A 571 22.53 0.81 -23.91
C ALA A 571 24.01 0.37 -23.78
N PHE A 572 24.28 -0.78 -23.14
CA PHE A 572 25.65 -1.17 -22.77
C PHE A 572 26.07 -2.55 -23.30
N LEU A 573 25.20 -3.57 -23.24
CA LEU A 573 25.56 -4.94 -23.61
C LEU A 573 25.55 -5.15 -25.14
N ARG A 574 24.47 -4.79 -25.83
CA ARG A 574 24.33 -4.94 -27.28
C ARG A 574 23.61 -3.77 -27.94
N LYS A 575 24.39 -2.77 -28.34
CA LYS A 575 23.92 -1.50 -28.93
C LYS A 575 23.15 -1.62 -30.24
N LYS A 576 23.48 -2.62 -31.06
CA LYS A 576 22.86 -2.89 -32.37
C LYS A 576 21.95 -4.12 -32.36
N ALA A 577 21.35 -4.45 -31.21
CA ALA A 577 20.42 -5.57 -31.09
C ALA A 577 19.20 -5.38 -32.00
N THR A 578 18.75 -6.45 -32.65
CA THR A 578 17.54 -6.43 -33.48
C THR A 578 16.28 -6.47 -32.60
N ASN A 579 15.12 -6.08 -33.15
CA ASN A 579 13.86 -6.16 -32.40
C ASN A 579 13.59 -7.57 -31.86
N PHE A 580 13.86 -8.61 -32.65
CA PHE A 580 13.66 -10.00 -32.23
C PHE A 580 14.50 -10.35 -31.00
N GLU A 581 15.75 -9.92 -30.99
CA GLU A 581 16.65 -10.14 -29.86
C GLU A 581 16.23 -9.36 -28.61
N LEU A 582 15.84 -8.09 -28.77
CA LEU A 582 15.38 -7.26 -27.66
C LEU A 582 14.11 -7.82 -27.02
N MET A 583 13.23 -8.41 -27.83
CA MET A 583 12.06 -9.14 -27.34
C MET A 583 12.47 -10.40 -26.56
N GLY A 584 13.41 -11.19 -27.08
CA GLY A 584 13.94 -12.37 -26.38
C GLY A 584 14.60 -12.03 -25.03
N ALA A 585 15.42 -10.98 -24.99
CA ALA A 585 16.03 -10.48 -23.76
C ALA A 585 14.98 -9.99 -22.75
N SER A 586 13.92 -9.34 -23.24
CA SER A 586 12.80 -8.89 -22.41
C SER A 586 12.08 -10.07 -21.74
N TYR A 587 11.87 -11.15 -22.48
CA TYR A 587 11.19 -12.35 -21.96
C TYR A 587 12.04 -13.10 -20.94
N ALA A 588 13.34 -13.29 -21.24
CA ALA A 588 14.28 -13.94 -20.33
C ALA A 588 14.42 -13.17 -19.01
N PHE A 589 14.54 -11.84 -19.08
CA PHE A 589 14.64 -11.00 -17.89
C PHE A 589 13.32 -10.94 -17.11
N GLY A 590 12.17 -10.92 -17.78
CA GLY A 590 10.87 -11.01 -17.12
C GLY A 590 10.74 -12.28 -16.27
N LEU A 591 11.15 -13.44 -16.80
CA LEU A 591 11.14 -14.69 -16.05
C LEU A 591 12.11 -14.65 -14.86
N PHE A 592 13.30 -14.06 -15.04
CA PHE A 592 14.27 -13.87 -13.97
C PHE A 592 13.73 -12.98 -12.84
N LEU A 593 13.07 -11.86 -13.18
CA LEU A 593 12.43 -10.97 -12.20
C LEU A 593 11.39 -11.71 -11.36
N VAL A 594 10.54 -12.50 -12.02
CA VAL A 594 9.50 -13.29 -11.35
C VAL A 594 10.12 -14.32 -10.41
N ALA A 595 11.13 -15.06 -10.86
CA ALA A 595 11.83 -16.05 -10.04
C ALA A 595 12.49 -15.42 -8.81
N GLY A 596 13.17 -14.28 -8.97
CA GLY A 596 13.75 -13.55 -7.84
C GLY A 596 12.70 -12.94 -6.90
N GLY A 597 11.55 -12.51 -7.42
CA GLY A 597 10.40 -12.09 -6.60
C GLY A 597 9.89 -13.21 -5.71
N PHE A 598 9.77 -14.44 -6.22
CA PHE A 598 9.42 -15.62 -5.40
C PHE A 598 10.47 -15.93 -4.34
N ALA A 599 11.75 -15.90 -4.70
CA ALA A 599 12.84 -16.15 -3.75
C ALA A 599 12.80 -15.15 -2.58
N MET A 600 12.57 -13.86 -2.87
CA MET A 600 12.46 -12.82 -1.85
C MET A 600 11.15 -12.90 -1.04
N ALA A 601 10.03 -13.30 -1.67
CA ALA A 601 8.76 -13.51 -0.96
C ALA A 601 8.89 -14.59 0.12
N TYR A 602 9.65 -15.66 -0.15
CA TYR A 602 9.85 -16.78 0.76
C TYR A 602 10.70 -16.42 1.99
N THR A 603 11.65 -15.50 1.86
CA THR A 603 12.54 -15.11 2.98
C THR A 603 11.91 -14.09 3.93
N THR A 604 10.74 -13.53 3.60
CA THR A 604 10.13 -12.49 4.42
C THR A 604 9.13 -13.06 5.42
N THR A 605 9.12 -12.53 6.64
CA THR A 605 8.20 -12.89 7.73
C THR A 605 6.80 -12.27 7.61
N SER A 606 6.64 -10.99 7.26
CA SER A 606 5.32 -10.32 7.13
C SER A 606 5.20 -9.44 5.89
N ILE A 607 3.96 -9.10 5.49
CA ILE A 607 3.71 -8.17 4.37
C ILE A 607 4.21 -6.76 4.71
N ASN A 608 3.96 -6.30 5.95
CA ASN A 608 4.37 -4.98 6.41
C ASN A 608 5.90 -4.82 6.44
N ASP A 609 6.65 -5.88 6.76
CA ASP A 609 8.12 -5.84 6.80
C ASP A 609 8.74 -5.58 5.41
N ILE A 610 8.24 -6.26 4.36
CA ILE A 610 8.65 -5.95 2.97
C ILE A 610 8.25 -4.51 2.61
N TRP A 611 7.01 -4.13 2.91
CA TRP A 611 6.46 -2.83 2.51
C TRP A 611 7.25 -1.68 3.11
N ASP A 612 7.52 -1.72 4.42
CA ASP A 612 8.29 -0.67 5.09
C ASP A 612 9.71 -0.58 4.53
N TRP A 613 10.38 -1.72 4.29
CA TRP A 613 11.73 -1.72 3.74
C TRP A 613 11.79 -1.14 2.30
N ILE A 614 10.81 -1.47 1.45
CA ILE A 614 10.76 -0.93 0.10
C ILE A 614 10.46 0.57 0.10
N ILE A 615 9.49 1.01 0.91
CA ILE A 615 8.99 2.39 0.85
C ILE A 615 9.88 3.35 1.65
N MET A 616 10.38 2.94 2.82
CA MET A 616 11.20 3.77 3.71
C MET A 616 12.70 3.58 3.46
N GLY A 617 13.12 2.36 3.16
CA GLY A 617 14.51 2.03 2.82
C GLY A 617 14.85 2.36 1.36
N LEU A 618 14.51 1.43 0.46
CA LEU A 618 14.88 1.52 -0.98
C LEU A 618 14.29 2.74 -1.68
N GLY A 619 13.05 3.10 -1.35
CA GLY A 619 12.33 4.22 -1.95
C GLY A 619 13.04 5.56 -1.74
N THR A 620 13.73 5.72 -0.60
CA THR A 620 14.45 6.95 -0.27
C THR A 620 15.66 7.17 -1.18
N ALA A 621 16.36 6.10 -1.57
CA ALA A 621 17.49 6.16 -2.49
C ALA A 621 17.08 6.62 -3.91
N LEU A 622 15.83 6.39 -4.30
CA LEU A 622 15.25 6.89 -5.56
C LEU A 622 14.69 8.31 -5.42
N PHE A 623 14.06 8.58 -4.28
CA PHE A 623 13.34 9.81 -4.00
C PHE A 623 14.27 11.04 -3.94
N VAL A 624 15.34 11.01 -3.14
CA VAL A 624 16.18 12.19 -2.91
C VAL A 624 16.90 12.66 -4.18
N PRO A 625 17.58 11.77 -4.95
CA PRO A 625 18.18 12.17 -6.22
C PRO A 625 17.14 12.61 -7.24
N GLY A 626 15.96 11.98 -7.24
CA GLY A 626 14.83 12.37 -8.08
C GLY A 626 14.36 13.81 -7.84
N LEU A 627 14.31 14.24 -6.57
CA LEU A 627 13.95 15.60 -6.18
C LEU A 627 15.00 16.60 -6.65
N LEU A 628 16.27 16.42 -6.26
CA LEU A 628 17.33 17.37 -6.58
C LEU A 628 17.51 17.55 -8.08
N ARG A 629 17.32 16.49 -8.85
CA ARG A 629 17.36 16.52 -10.32
C ARG A 629 16.40 17.52 -10.96
N MET A 630 15.20 17.65 -10.40
CA MET A 630 14.17 18.52 -10.95
C MET A 630 14.31 19.97 -10.46
N TYR A 631 14.70 20.16 -9.21
CA TYR A 631 14.63 21.47 -8.55
C TYR A 631 15.97 22.21 -8.45
N TRP A 632 17.10 21.57 -8.77
CA TRP A 632 18.42 22.17 -8.64
C TRP A 632 19.24 22.09 -9.94
N TRP A 633 19.57 23.25 -10.51
CA TRP A 633 20.31 23.34 -11.77
C TRP A 633 21.72 22.73 -11.71
N ARG A 634 22.39 22.88 -10.56
CA ARG A 634 23.80 22.48 -10.36
C ARG A 634 23.99 20.98 -10.16
N PHE A 635 22.91 20.28 -9.80
CA PHE A 635 22.91 18.84 -9.63
C PHE A 635 23.35 18.14 -10.92
N ASN A 636 24.23 17.14 -10.80
CA ASN A 636 24.89 16.45 -11.91
C ASN A 636 24.85 14.92 -11.73
N GLY A 637 25.39 14.18 -12.70
CA GLY A 637 25.36 12.70 -12.69
C GLY A 637 26.12 12.10 -11.50
N VAL A 638 27.23 12.71 -11.07
CA VAL A 638 28.02 12.25 -9.92
C VAL A 638 27.24 12.37 -8.61
N GLY A 639 26.49 13.46 -8.43
CA GLY A 639 25.57 13.62 -7.30
C GLY A 639 24.52 12.51 -7.24
N VAL A 640 23.92 12.14 -8.39
CA VAL A 640 22.99 11.00 -8.45
C VAL A 640 23.67 9.70 -8.04
N VAL A 641 24.85 9.42 -8.59
CA VAL A 641 25.57 8.17 -8.34
C VAL A 641 25.92 8.02 -6.87
N LEU A 642 26.60 9.01 -6.27
CA LEU A 642 27.02 8.94 -4.88
C LEU A 642 25.83 8.93 -3.91
N GLY A 643 24.82 9.78 -4.16
CA GLY A 643 23.61 9.80 -3.34
C GLY A 643 22.85 8.47 -3.38
N SER A 644 22.63 7.92 -4.57
CA SER A 644 21.92 6.65 -4.73
C SER A 644 22.74 5.48 -4.16
N ALA A 645 24.06 5.48 -4.33
CA ALA A 645 24.93 4.42 -3.83
C ALA A 645 24.97 4.39 -2.29
N ILE A 646 25.07 5.56 -1.65
CA ILE A 646 24.99 5.69 -0.18
C ILE A 646 23.61 5.26 0.31
N GLY A 647 22.54 5.72 -0.34
CA GLY A 647 21.17 5.37 0.04
C GLY A 647 20.88 3.87 -0.08
N LEU A 648 21.24 3.25 -1.20
CA LEU A 648 21.09 1.80 -1.40
C LEU A 648 21.98 1.00 -0.45
N GLY A 649 23.26 1.37 -0.32
CA GLY A 649 24.20 0.69 0.57
C GLY A 649 23.71 0.70 2.01
N PHE A 650 23.18 1.83 2.48
CA PHE A 650 22.59 1.94 3.79
C PHE A 650 21.28 1.12 3.91
N ALA A 651 20.40 1.12 2.90
CA ALA A 651 19.17 0.31 2.91
C ALA A 651 19.46 -1.19 3.04
N PHE A 652 20.53 -1.68 2.41
CA PHE A 652 20.98 -3.07 2.55
C PHE A 652 21.66 -3.33 3.90
N LEU A 653 22.48 -2.39 4.37
CA LEU A 653 23.09 -2.46 5.70
C LEU A 653 22.02 -2.53 6.79
N ASP A 654 21.03 -1.64 6.72
CA ASP A 654 19.87 -1.63 7.62
C ASP A 654 19.14 -2.98 7.58
N ARG A 655 18.82 -3.50 6.39
CA ARG A 655 18.20 -4.83 6.25
C ARG A 655 19.03 -5.94 6.88
N GLY A 656 20.35 -5.92 6.67
CA GLY A 656 21.30 -6.87 7.23
C GLY A 656 21.31 -6.81 8.76
N LEU A 657 21.46 -5.60 9.31
CA LEU A 657 21.44 -5.35 10.76
C LEU A 657 20.10 -5.77 11.39
N LYS A 658 18.97 -5.47 10.75
CA LYS A 658 17.64 -5.91 11.18
C LYS A 658 17.53 -7.43 11.20
N THR A 659 18.03 -8.11 10.16
CA THR A 659 18.01 -9.58 10.08
C THR A 659 18.91 -10.23 11.14
N MET A 660 20.02 -9.57 11.51
CA MET A 660 20.88 -9.98 12.61
C MET A 660 20.33 -9.66 14.01
N GLY A 661 19.16 -9.02 14.09
CA GLY A 661 18.55 -8.59 15.36
C GLY A 661 19.23 -7.40 16.02
N PHE A 662 20.10 -6.67 15.31
CA PHE A 662 20.84 -5.53 15.87
C PHE A 662 19.91 -4.39 16.31
N PHE A 663 18.88 -4.05 15.53
CA PHE A 663 17.97 -2.97 15.91
C PHE A 663 17.00 -3.38 17.02
N ASP A 664 16.63 -4.65 17.09
CA ASP A 664 15.89 -5.19 18.23
C ASP A 664 16.77 -5.11 19.49
N TRP A 665 18.05 -5.44 19.37
CA TRP A 665 19.04 -5.24 20.43
C TRP A 665 19.22 -3.75 20.77
N LEU A 666 19.33 -2.85 19.79
CA LEU A 666 19.52 -1.41 19.99
C LEU A 666 18.31 -0.82 20.72
N ASN A 667 17.11 -1.09 20.23
CA ASN A 667 15.86 -0.68 20.86
C ASN A 667 15.72 -1.26 22.27
N LYS A 668 16.29 -2.44 22.52
CA LYS A 668 16.29 -3.09 23.82
C LYS A 668 17.30 -2.48 24.81
N HIS A 669 18.46 -2.00 24.35
CA HIS A 669 19.55 -1.53 25.21
C HIS A 669 19.74 0.00 25.20
N ASN A 670 18.91 0.76 24.48
CA ASN A 670 18.99 2.21 24.43
C ASN A 670 18.44 2.86 25.72
N THR A 671 19.28 2.96 26.75
CA THR A 671 18.99 3.66 28.01
C THR A 671 19.33 5.15 27.98
N LEU A 672 20.15 5.58 27.02
CA LEU A 672 20.65 6.96 26.92
C LEU A 672 19.63 7.92 26.27
N VAL A 673 18.79 7.41 25.36
CA VAL A 673 17.81 8.22 24.62
C VAL A 673 16.44 7.53 24.62
N PRO A 674 15.67 7.57 25.72
CA PRO A 674 14.45 6.78 25.89
C PRO A 674 13.34 7.07 24.86
N TRP A 675 13.35 8.26 24.25
CA TRP A 675 12.41 8.62 23.17
C TRP A 675 12.82 8.10 21.79
N PHE A 676 14.04 7.59 21.63
CA PHE A 676 14.54 7.05 20.36
C PHE A 676 14.31 5.54 20.31
N LYS A 677 13.39 5.13 19.43
CA LYS A 677 13.13 3.73 19.08
C LYS A 677 13.28 3.60 17.56
N TRP A 678 14.26 2.82 17.10
CA TRP A 678 14.43 2.48 15.70
C TRP A 678 13.12 1.93 15.14
N ASN A 679 12.55 2.68 14.21
CA ASN A 679 11.31 2.38 13.52
C ASN A 679 11.40 2.91 12.08
N ALA A 680 10.38 2.63 11.28
CA ALA A 680 10.32 3.03 9.87
C ALA A 680 10.49 4.55 9.66
N ILE A 681 10.08 5.39 10.62
CA ILE A 681 10.22 6.85 10.56
C ILE A 681 11.68 7.26 10.71
N TRP A 682 12.38 6.75 11.74
CA TRP A 682 13.79 7.04 11.97
C TRP A 682 14.68 6.47 10.85
N GLU A 683 14.37 5.26 10.37
CA GLU A 683 15.00 4.66 9.19
C GLU A 683 14.93 5.63 8.00
N PHE A 684 13.73 6.11 7.65
CA PHE A 684 13.53 7.06 6.57
C PHE A 684 14.30 8.37 6.79
N MET A 685 14.26 8.95 7.99
CA MET A 685 14.92 10.23 8.28
C MET A 685 16.44 10.14 8.14
N ILE A 686 17.07 9.13 8.75
CA ILE A 686 18.51 8.93 8.70
C ILE A 686 18.96 8.66 7.27
N LEU A 687 18.27 7.76 6.58
CA LEU A 687 18.62 7.41 5.20
C LEU A 687 18.43 8.60 4.26
N THR A 688 17.38 9.41 4.44
CA THR A 688 17.18 10.65 3.69
C THR A 688 18.34 11.63 3.89
N ILE A 689 18.79 11.83 5.13
CA ILE A 689 19.91 12.72 5.46
C ILE A 689 21.21 12.21 4.83
N LEU A 690 21.51 10.91 4.96
CA LEU A 690 22.71 10.30 4.38
C LEU A 690 22.71 10.38 2.84
N CYS A 691 21.58 10.07 2.22
CA CYS A 691 21.41 10.15 0.77
C CYS A 691 21.53 11.60 0.27
N LEU A 692 20.94 12.56 0.98
CA LEU A 692 21.04 13.99 0.68
C LEU A 692 22.50 14.48 0.82
N GLY A 693 23.20 14.08 1.88
CA GLY A 693 24.62 14.36 2.06
C GLY A 693 25.46 13.81 0.91
N GLY A 694 25.22 12.55 0.52
CA GLY A 694 25.85 11.93 -0.64
C GLY A 694 25.59 12.68 -1.95
N CYS A 695 24.35 13.11 -2.17
CA CYS A 695 23.96 13.90 -3.33
C CYS A 695 24.71 15.25 -3.39
N ILE A 696 24.77 15.96 -2.26
CA ILE A 696 25.44 17.27 -2.17
C ILE A 696 26.94 17.11 -2.39
N ILE A 697 27.59 16.20 -1.66
CA ILE A 697 29.02 15.92 -1.80
C ILE A 697 29.35 15.56 -3.24
N GLY A 698 28.62 14.61 -3.84
CA GLY A 698 28.87 14.21 -5.23
C GLY A 698 28.66 15.31 -6.25
N THR A 699 27.72 16.22 -6.01
CA THR A 699 27.49 17.36 -6.90
C THR A 699 28.68 18.32 -6.92
N TYR A 700 29.34 18.54 -5.79
CA TYR A 700 30.48 19.46 -5.67
C TYR A 700 31.82 18.81 -6.01
N LEU A 701 31.92 17.48 -5.99
CA LEU A 701 33.12 16.76 -6.45
C LEU A 701 33.35 16.83 -7.97
N ALA A 702 32.31 17.12 -8.74
CA ALA A 702 32.38 17.23 -10.20
C ALA A 702 31.89 18.60 -10.69
N GLY A 703 32.34 18.98 -11.89
CA GLY A 703 31.84 20.17 -12.58
C GLY A 703 30.32 20.13 -12.84
N PRO A 704 29.71 21.28 -13.16
CA PRO A 704 28.33 21.29 -13.62
C PRO A 704 28.18 20.49 -14.93
N THR A 705 26.98 19.97 -15.17
CA THR A 705 26.60 19.36 -16.44
C THR A 705 26.87 20.31 -17.62
N ASP A 706 27.18 19.74 -18.79
CA ASP A 706 27.36 20.49 -20.04
C ASP A 706 26.24 21.52 -20.23
N ARG A 707 26.65 22.75 -20.58
CA ARG A 707 25.74 23.88 -20.69
C ARG A 707 24.66 23.66 -21.74
N ARG A 708 25.00 23.08 -22.91
CA ARG A 708 24.05 22.84 -24.00
C ARG A 708 22.95 21.86 -23.59
N VAL A 709 23.32 20.83 -22.83
CA VAL A 709 22.38 19.86 -22.26
C VAL A 709 21.46 20.54 -21.25
N LEU A 710 22.00 21.35 -20.34
CA LEU A 710 21.21 22.08 -19.34
C LEU A 710 20.23 23.07 -19.99
N GLU A 711 20.68 23.83 -20.99
CA GLU A 711 19.83 24.77 -21.72
C GLU A 711 18.72 24.06 -22.48
N HIS A 712 19.04 22.95 -23.15
CA HIS A 712 18.04 22.10 -23.81
C HIS A 712 17.01 21.59 -22.81
N PHE A 713 17.45 20.96 -21.71
CA PHE A 713 16.58 20.43 -20.66
C PHE A 713 15.64 21.49 -20.07
N TYR A 714 16.15 22.71 -19.83
CA TYR A 714 15.35 23.80 -19.28
C TYR A 714 14.34 24.36 -20.28
N LYS A 715 14.72 24.48 -21.57
CA LYS A 715 13.82 24.94 -22.65
C LYS A 715 12.63 24.01 -22.86
N THR A 716 12.88 22.70 -22.81
CA THR A 716 11.89 21.65 -23.06
C THR A 716 11.05 21.35 -21.81
N THR A 717 11.68 20.99 -20.70
CA THR A 717 10.99 20.50 -19.49
C THR A 717 10.35 21.64 -18.70
N ARG A 718 11.00 22.82 -18.68
CA ARG A 718 10.59 24.02 -17.94
C ARG A 718 10.30 23.76 -16.46
N PRO A 719 11.24 23.18 -15.70
CA PRO A 719 11.07 22.97 -14.26
C PRO A 719 11.13 24.30 -13.50
N PHE A 720 10.54 24.33 -12.31
CA PHE A 720 10.73 25.40 -11.33
C PHE A 720 11.74 24.99 -10.24
N GLY A 721 12.13 25.93 -9.38
CA GLY A 721 13.14 25.75 -8.35
C GLY A 721 14.34 26.68 -8.55
N PHE A 722 15.54 26.20 -8.25
CA PHE A 722 16.78 26.97 -8.36
C PHE A 722 17.28 27.00 -9.81
N TRP A 723 16.51 27.54 -10.75
CA TRP A 723 16.86 27.58 -12.18
C TRP A 723 17.15 28.97 -12.74
N LYS A 724 17.25 29.98 -11.86
CA LYS A 724 17.57 31.38 -12.21
C LYS A 724 18.75 31.52 -13.20
N PRO A 725 19.85 30.75 -13.09
CA PRO A 725 20.99 30.87 -14.01
C PRO A 725 20.71 30.47 -15.47
N LEU A 726 19.54 29.90 -15.79
CA LEU A 726 19.14 29.52 -17.15
C LEU A 726 17.95 30.32 -17.70
N HIS A 727 17.45 31.32 -16.96
CA HIS A 727 16.29 32.11 -17.42
C HIS A 727 16.49 32.81 -18.76
N TYR A 728 17.72 33.20 -19.11
CA TYR A 728 18.03 33.86 -20.39
C TYR A 728 17.81 32.96 -21.61
N THR A 729 17.71 31.64 -21.41
CA THR A 729 17.51 30.67 -22.50
C THR A 729 16.12 30.73 -23.11
N LEU A 730 15.16 31.30 -22.38
CA LEU A 730 13.79 31.51 -22.80
C LEU A 730 13.61 32.97 -23.22
N SER A 731 12.83 33.20 -24.26
CA SER A 731 12.34 34.55 -24.57
C SER A 731 11.51 35.12 -23.41
N ALA A 732 11.40 36.45 -23.31
CA ALA A 732 10.64 37.11 -22.25
C ALA A 732 9.20 36.59 -22.15
N ASP A 733 8.54 36.36 -23.29
CA ASP A 733 7.18 35.83 -23.37
C ASP A 733 7.09 34.38 -22.90
N GLN A 734 8.04 33.53 -23.32
CA GLN A 734 8.11 32.13 -22.86
C GLN A 734 8.37 32.04 -21.35
N LEU A 735 9.25 32.90 -20.82
CA LEU A 735 9.53 32.94 -19.39
C LEU A 735 8.29 33.41 -18.60
N LYS A 736 7.58 34.42 -19.10
CA LYS A 736 6.33 34.90 -18.50
C LYS A 736 5.25 33.81 -18.51
N ALA A 737 5.08 33.10 -19.62
CA ALA A 737 4.15 31.97 -19.73
C ALA A 737 4.53 30.83 -18.77
N THR A 738 5.82 30.50 -18.68
CA THR A 738 6.35 29.46 -17.78
C THR A 738 6.11 29.81 -16.31
N LYS A 739 6.41 31.04 -15.90
CA LYS A 739 6.13 31.53 -14.54
C LYS A 739 4.64 31.51 -14.21
N ARG A 740 3.78 31.83 -15.18
CA ARG A 740 2.34 31.75 -15.03
C ARG A 740 1.88 30.31 -14.82
N GLU A 741 2.35 29.37 -15.64
CA GLU A 741 2.09 27.93 -15.47
C GLU A 741 2.48 27.46 -14.06
N HIS A 742 3.72 27.76 -13.64
CA HIS A 742 4.23 27.38 -12.31
C HIS A 742 3.42 27.97 -11.16
N PHE A 743 3.02 29.24 -11.27
CA PHE A 743 2.23 29.90 -10.23
C PHE A 743 0.90 29.17 -10.00
N TYR A 744 0.17 28.87 -11.08
CA TYR A 744 -1.12 28.18 -10.98
C TYR A 744 -0.97 26.72 -10.55
N ASP A 745 0.08 26.03 -10.99
CA ASP A 745 0.37 24.66 -10.55
C ASP A 745 0.63 24.62 -9.02
N ILE A 746 1.45 25.53 -8.49
CA ILE A 746 1.83 25.54 -7.07
C ILE A 746 0.67 25.97 -6.17
N ILE A 747 -0.05 27.04 -6.50
CA ILE A 747 -1.17 27.52 -5.68
C ILE A 747 -2.34 26.52 -5.66
N THR A 748 -2.43 25.63 -6.66
CA THR A 748 -3.46 24.58 -6.71
C THR A 748 -3.14 23.39 -5.80
N VAL A 749 -1.90 23.19 -5.36
CA VAL A 749 -1.49 22.03 -4.51
C VAL A 749 -2.38 21.81 -3.28
N PRO A 750 -2.62 22.80 -2.39
CA PRO A 750 -3.47 22.59 -1.21
C PRO A 750 -4.90 22.21 -1.59
N PHE A 751 -5.44 22.80 -2.65
CA PHE A 751 -6.78 22.47 -3.17
C PHE A 751 -6.82 21.05 -3.75
N ALA A 752 -5.80 20.64 -4.52
CA ALA A 752 -5.72 19.32 -5.11
C ALA A 752 -5.60 18.21 -4.05
N LEU A 753 -4.76 18.41 -3.03
CA LEU A 753 -4.61 17.46 -1.93
C LEU A 753 -5.88 17.36 -1.09
N MET A 754 -6.48 18.49 -0.74
CA MET A 754 -7.71 18.52 0.05
C MET A 754 -8.89 17.93 -0.73
N TRP A 755 -9.00 18.25 -2.02
CA TRP A 755 -9.97 17.65 -2.93
C TRP A 755 -9.82 16.13 -2.93
N GLN A 756 -8.61 15.62 -3.10
CA GLN A 756 -8.37 14.17 -3.16
C GLN A 756 -8.67 13.46 -1.83
N ILE A 757 -8.26 14.01 -0.69
CA ILE A 757 -8.54 13.40 0.63
C ILE A 757 -10.05 13.39 0.90
N THR A 758 -10.74 14.51 0.67
CA THR A 758 -12.20 14.60 0.88
C THR A 758 -12.98 13.74 -0.08
N LEU A 759 -12.52 13.62 -1.34
CA LEU A 759 -13.09 12.73 -2.36
C LEU A 759 -13.08 11.26 -1.90
N PHE A 760 -12.10 10.84 -1.10
CA PHE A 760 -12.03 9.49 -0.55
C PHE A 760 -12.90 9.31 0.70
N ILE A 761 -12.96 10.33 1.56
CA ILE A 761 -13.71 10.28 2.82
C ILE A 761 -15.23 10.33 2.61
N LEU A 762 -15.71 11.16 1.68
CA LEU A 762 -17.14 11.35 1.40
C LEU A 762 -17.92 10.04 1.19
N PRO A 763 -17.52 9.15 0.26
CA PRO A 763 -18.26 7.91 0.03
C PRO A 763 -18.23 6.97 1.25
N MET A 764 -17.16 7.00 2.06
CA MET A 764 -17.08 6.21 3.29
C MET A 764 -18.08 6.72 4.34
N GLN A 765 -18.14 8.03 4.55
CA GLN A 765 -19.10 8.67 5.45
C GLN A 765 -20.55 8.41 5.04
N ALA A 766 -20.84 8.42 3.73
CA ALA A 766 -22.15 8.11 3.19
C ALA A 766 -22.58 6.67 3.51
N ILE A 767 -21.68 5.68 3.38
CA ILE A 767 -21.99 4.28 3.67
C ILE A 767 -22.33 4.04 5.14
N ILE A 768 -21.59 4.68 6.05
CA ILE A 768 -21.84 4.52 7.49
C ILE A 768 -22.97 5.41 8.02
N GLY A 769 -23.51 6.30 7.18
CA GLY A 769 -24.55 7.25 7.58
C GLY A 769 -24.05 8.36 8.51
N ALA A 770 -22.78 8.74 8.45
CA ALA A 770 -22.19 9.82 9.25
C ALA A 770 -22.51 11.20 8.64
N TRP A 771 -23.80 11.54 8.55
CA TRP A 771 -24.30 12.71 7.80
C TRP A 771 -23.77 14.05 8.31
N ASP A 772 -23.57 14.19 9.62
CA ASP A 772 -23.04 15.44 10.22
C ASP A 772 -21.64 15.76 9.69
N GLN A 773 -20.77 14.74 9.61
CA GLN A 773 -19.41 14.89 9.07
C GLN A 773 -19.42 14.94 7.54
N PHE A 774 -20.37 14.24 6.90
CA PHE A 774 -20.54 14.22 5.45
C PHE A 774 -20.74 15.62 4.87
N TRP A 775 -21.65 16.42 5.45
CA TRP A 775 -21.93 17.76 4.93
C TRP A 775 -20.75 18.72 5.06
N VAL A 776 -20.04 18.67 6.20
CA VAL A 776 -18.80 19.45 6.40
C VAL A 776 -17.74 19.05 5.36
N THR A 777 -17.54 17.74 5.17
CA THR A 777 -16.59 17.21 4.19
C THR A 777 -16.99 17.59 2.76
N LEU A 778 -18.28 17.63 2.46
CA LEU A 778 -18.79 17.99 1.13
C LEU A 778 -18.52 19.47 0.80
N VAL A 779 -18.68 20.37 1.77
CA VAL A 779 -18.32 21.78 1.58
C VAL A 779 -16.83 21.92 1.29
N ILE A 780 -15.97 21.27 2.07
CA ILE A 780 -14.51 21.30 1.87
C ILE A 780 -14.18 20.72 0.47
N PHE A 781 -14.82 19.63 0.10
CA PHE A 781 -14.67 19.00 -1.22
C PHE A 781 -15.05 19.95 -2.36
N LEU A 782 -16.21 20.58 -2.30
CA LEU A 782 -16.70 21.49 -3.35
C LEU A 782 -15.80 22.73 -3.48
N VAL A 783 -15.36 23.31 -2.37
CA VAL A 783 -14.41 24.44 -2.38
C VAL A 783 -13.08 24.01 -2.98
N SER A 784 -12.58 22.82 -2.61
CA SER A 784 -11.31 22.30 -3.10
C SER A 784 -11.35 21.97 -4.59
N LEU A 785 -12.43 21.31 -5.05
CA LEU A 785 -12.67 21.03 -6.46
C LEU A 785 -12.83 22.33 -7.26
N GLY A 786 -13.59 23.30 -6.73
CA GLY A 786 -13.72 24.63 -7.32
C GLY A 786 -12.37 25.31 -7.48
N GLY A 787 -11.50 25.25 -6.47
CA GLY A 787 -10.12 25.72 -6.53
C GLY A 787 -9.33 25.07 -7.67
N VAL A 788 -9.37 23.74 -7.79
CA VAL A 788 -8.72 23.00 -8.89
C VAL A 788 -9.26 23.41 -10.27
N LEU A 789 -10.59 23.50 -10.42
CA LEU A 789 -11.23 23.82 -11.70
C LEU A 789 -11.06 25.28 -12.12
N VAL A 790 -10.91 26.21 -11.18
CA VAL A 790 -10.70 27.64 -11.48
C VAL A 790 -9.23 27.97 -11.70
N LEU A 791 -8.33 27.39 -10.89
CA LEU A 791 -6.91 27.73 -10.91
C LEU A 791 -6.13 26.92 -11.94
N TRP A 792 -6.35 25.61 -12.03
CA TRP A 792 -5.54 24.73 -12.88
C TRP A 792 -6.15 24.51 -14.27
N TYR A 793 -7.42 24.13 -14.36
CA TYR A 793 -8.03 23.71 -15.63
C TYR A 793 -7.93 24.75 -16.77
N PRO A 794 -8.17 26.06 -16.55
CA PRO A 794 -8.08 27.08 -17.61
C PRO A 794 -6.64 27.39 -18.02
N ASN A 795 -5.66 27.03 -17.17
CA ASN A 795 -4.23 27.26 -17.39
C ASN A 795 -3.52 26.01 -17.93
N LEU A 796 -4.27 24.96 -18.30
CA LEU A 796 -3.71 23.80 -18.97
C LEU A 796 -3.03 24.18 -20.30
N PRO A 797 -1.89 23.55 -20.64
CA PRO A 797 -1.26 23.76 -21.95
C PRO A 797 -2.24 23.46 -23.09
N PRO A 798 -2.15 24.19 -24.22
CA PRO A 798 -2.97 23.89 -25.40
C PRO A 798 -2.67 22.47 -25.90
N ALA A 799 -3.68 21.80 -26.44
CA ALA A 799 -3.50 20.52 -27.12
C ALA A 799 -2.69 20.78 -28.40
N ARG A 800 -1.38 20.53 -28.35
CA ARG A 800 -0.52 20.49 -29.52
C ARG A 800 -0.33 19.03 -29.88
N ASP A 801 -0.90 18.63 -31.01
CA ASP A 801 -0.65 17.30 -31.56
C ASP A 801 0.77 17.26 -32.12
N GLY A 802 1.59 16.33 -31.63
CA GLY A 802 2.99 16.19 -32.04
C GLY A 802 3.96 17.03 -31.20
N VAL A 803 4.48 16.44 -30.13
CA VAL A 803 5.90 16.69 -29.81
C VAL A 803 6.66 15.98 -30.93
N GLU A 804 7.50 16.69 -31.68
CA GLU A 804 8.32 16.08 -32.75
C GLU A 804 8.93 14.78 -32.23
N ASN A 805 8.48 13.66 -32.82
CA ASN A 805 8.84 12.34 -32.36
C ASN A 805 10.29 12.07 -32.77
N GLY A 806 11.15 11.81 -31.79
CA GLY A 806 12.50 11.30 -32.03
C GLY A 806 13.51 12.36 -32.43
N GLY A 807 13.91 13.23 -31.49
CA GLY A 807 14.98 14.20 -31.73
C GLY A 807 15.80 14.54 -30.49
N ASP A 808 15.22 14.57 -29.28
CA ASP A 808 15.93 15.13 -28.12
C ASP A 808 17.21 14.37 -27.75
N LEU A 809 17.19 13.03 -27.79
CA LEU A 809 18.40 12.23 -27.55
C LEU A 809 19.39 12.26 -28.71
N GLU A 810 18.91 12.40 -29.95
CA GLU A 810 19.79 12.56 -31.13
C GLU A 810 20.45 13.94 -31.14
N LEU A 811 19.72 14.97 -30.74
CA LEU A 811 20.21 16.33 -30.52
C LEU A 811 21.24 16.37 -29.37
N ILE A 812 20.95 15.68 -28.26
CA ILE A 812 21.94 15.53 -27.18
C ILE A 812 23.17 14.79 -27.71
N ARG A 813 23.02 13.73 -28.55
CA ARG A 813 24.16 13.05 -29.19
C ARG A 813 24.95 13.98 -30.09
N SER A 814 24.29 14.83 -30.89
CA SER A 814 24.97 15.76 -31.78
C SER A 814 25.81 16.80 -31.02
N PHE A 815 25.56 17.04 -29.73
CA PHE A 815 26.44 17.87 -28.90
C PHE A 815 27.81 17.23 -28.62
N TYR A 816 27.93 15.92 -28.74
CA TYR A 816 29.15 15.14 -28.47
C TYR A 816 29.81 14.57 -29.73
N GLU A 817 29.18 14.69 -30.89
CA GLU A 817 29.79 14.30 -32.18
C GLU A 817 30.80 15.38 -32.60
N LYS A 818 32.01 14.96 -33.02
CA LYS A 818 33.02 15.89 -33.55
C LYS A 818 32.55 16.44 -34.91
N PRO A 819 32.83 17.72 -35.25
CA PRO A 819 32.45 18.32 -36.53
C PRO A 819 33.32 17.84 -37.72
N GLU A 820 33.70 16.57 -37.77
CA GLU A 820 34.60 16.01 -38.78
C GLU A 820 34.07 14.68 -39.33
N ALA A 821 32.95 14.74 -40.05
CA ALA A 821 32.52 13.70 -40.99
C ALA A 821 31.42 14.16 -41.97
N ALA A 822 31.06 15.45 -42.01
CA ALA A 822 30.12 15.99 -43.00
C ALA A 822 30.90 16.57 -44.20
N GLY A 823 31.58 15.69 -44.93
CA GLY A 823 31.96 15.97 -46.31
C GLY A 823 30.70 15.92 -47.18
N GLY A 824 29.95 17.02 -47.23
CA GLY A 824 28.71 17.12 -47.99
C GLY A 824 27.86 18.29 -47.52
N THR A 825 28.02 19.43 -48.20
CA THR A 825 27.18 20.64 -48.20
C THR A 825 25.99 20.64 -47.22
N ALA A 826 26.17 21.27 -46.07
CA ALA A 826 25.07 21.65 -45.19
C ALA A 826 24.22 22.74 -45.86
N PRO A 827 22.87 22.66 -45.86
CA PRO A 827 22.04 23.79 -46.24
C PRO A 827 22.09 24.84 -45.11
N ALA A 828 22.51 26.05 -45.48
CA ALA A 828 22.58 27.21 -44.62
C ALA A 828 21.22 27.51 -43.95
N ARG A 829 21.16 27.34 -42.63
CA ARG A 829 20.05 27.83 -41.80
C ARG A 829 20.55 28.31 -40.43
N ALA A 830 21.66 29.05 -40.44
CA ALA A 830 22.32 29.59 -39.26
C ALA A 830 22.65 31.10 -39.32
N GLU A 831 21.97 31.87 -40.18
CA GLU A 831 22.03 33.34 -40.17
C GLU A 831 20.62 33.93 -40.29
N ALA A 832 19.87 33.89 -39.19
CA ALA A 832 18.68 34.72 -39.00
C ALA A 832 18.29 34.80 -37.50
N LEU A 833 19.26 35.05 -36.63
CA LEU A 833 19.03 35.48 -35.24
C LEU A 833 20.18 36.42 -34.86
N GLY A 834 20.11 37.65 -35.38
CA GLY A 834 20.78 38.83 -34.85
C GLY A 834 19.77 39.66 -34.08
#